data_AF-A0A926CFJ5-F1
#
_entry.id   AF-A0A926CFJ5-F1
#
_cell.length_a   1.000
_cell.length_b   1.000
_cell.length_c   1.000
_cell.angle_alpha   90.00
_cell.angle_beta   90.00
_cell.angle_gamma   90.00
#
_symmetry.space_group_name_H-M   'P 1'
#
loop_
_entity.id
_entity.type
_entity.pdbx_description
1 polymer ?
#
loop_
_entity_poly.entity_id
_entity_poly.type
_entity_poly.pdbx_seq_one_letter_code
_entity_poly.pdbx_strand_id
1 'polypeptide(L)'
;MSGAWRDCGVFVRRNLLLMVLALGGVLGLMVHSGQVSAQTTPLFAWETMAASPLTRSEAQGLAVGGKLYVFGGFYTDRLQATTRSDAYNPATNTWTRIADMPEALTHAAVAADGARVYVIGGYVGDNPGPSTPHVWVYNITTNTWAAGPALPRERGAGAAAIVGRKLYFFGGATRPAGTKITTDQADHYVLDLDGGTTWQRAAALLNPRNHLGGVALQNKIYAIGGQHGQAEATTAQAQVDVYDPATDRWTRIADLPLARGHINASTFVVYQGRLLIVGGSTNGGSSGLSSSAVSLYDPVTNTWLALPALPGGRKTPVAGVIGDQLIVTTGAGSSATTTTTWRGILSGRWEKGAAMPVALGEVAGGIIGSTLYVVGESSAATLAYDLGTSTWRSTSSFAQRPLVGHHHAAEVVGGKLYLFGGLGSGGGKVQIFDPRANRWTLGADMPFATGAAASALIGGEVYLAGGIVGSSTTSRLARYSPASNTWTELTAMPQGRNHAAATSDGQRLFVFGGRGPGTGDFNGDGNVVANGFDTVQVYDPVANTWRSSDNANSGIAPLPVGRGGMGKAVYAGGQFYVLGGETKNSTGATPNKVYNRVDIYNPVTNTWRTGAPMPTARHGIFPLLIGGRIYVAGGGVVAGFSKSNLLETYNPLPSGPAPTPTSTSTPTPVSTATYTPTATNVPATPTHTPTITSTTTPTATGTLAATDQAAIQINAGGAAQTVDGVSWKACTAIESCSGYVSGGRKYAQSPVPTINGAVAPANAAIYQTEWTGGQASGIAVGQTAFTFNVPVSNGDYLVRLHFADNNKNAPNQRLFDVAIESTQVLSNFDIYAEAGGMNVAIVREFPVTIGDSSATIAFITRKENAKISGIEIIPAPSGVPTLTPTSTSTPTNIPTVTVQSQTVESFTLINADTDQPVVGFDPLPDGTTLNLATLPTRNLNIRANTGLAAVGSVRFSYDANANYRTENTAPYALAGNTASDYSAWTPALGAHTLEALAYSGSNASGTASAALIISFTVLDATPTPGDVANTSDSQIAIVQLANLQPRLTQIEAGVALPRQAAFVMEQSFLCQTDLAVGALGEIVSNAGAPVEATGR
;
A
#
# COMPACT_ATOMS: atom_id res chain seq x y z
N MET A 1 -46.50 48.11 60.81
CA MET A 1 -47.59 48.16 59.80
C MET A 1 -47.49 46.85 59.02
N SER A 2 -48.34 45.84 59.28
CA SER A 2 -49.68 45.66 58.65
C SER A 2 -49.55 45.73 57.11
N GLY A 3 -49.48 44.63 56.37
CA GLY A 3 -50.53 43.60 56.19
C GLY A 3 -51.07 43.71 54.75
N ALA A 4 -51.81 42.77 54.14
CA ALA A 4 -52.14 41.40 54.52
C ALA A 4 -52.70 40.62 53.29
N TRP A 5 -52.43 39.30 53.24
CA TRP A 5 -53.36 38.22 52.81
C TRP A 5 -53.87 38.11 51.35
N ARG A 6 -53.46 37.02 50.65
CA ARG A 6 -54.23 35.75 50.43
C ARG A 6 -54.35 35.18 48.99
N ASP A 7 -54.48 33.85 48.99
CA ASP A 7 -54.55 32.89 47.87
C ASP A 7 -55.95 32.65 47.26
N CYS A 8 -56.03 31.61 46.40
CA CYS A 8 -57.17 30.92 45.77
C CYS A 8 -57.55 31.38 44.34
N GLY A 9 -57.96 30.50 43.42
CA GLY A 9 -57.96 29.03 43.47
C GLY A 9 -58.74 28.35 42.31
N VAL A 10 -58.06 27.45 41.57
CA VAL A 10 -58.53 26.35 40.69
C VAL A 10 -60.02 26.28 40.26
N PHE A 11 -60.30 26.21 38.94
CA PHE A 11 -61.24 25.21 38.38
C PHE A 11 -60.99 24.85 36.90
N VAL A 12 -61.56 23.71 36.46
CA VAL A 12 -61.06 22.84 35.36
C VAL A 12 -62.04 22.73 34.17
N ARG A 13 -61.58 22.71 32.90
CA ARG A 13 -61.82 21.63 31.88
C ARG A 13 -61.51 21.94 30.40
N ARG A 14 -60.89 20.94 29.74
CA ARG A 14 -60.89 20.54 28.29
C ARG A 14 -60.29 21.48 27.20
N ASN A 15 -59.28 20.93 26.51
CA ASN A 15 -58.89 21.03 25.08
C ASN A 15 -58.77 22.44 24.43
N LEU A 16 -57.74 22.80 23.65
CA LEU A 16 -56.81 21.97 22.84
C LEU A 16 -55.43 22.66 22.61
N LEU A 17 -54.34 21.89 22.80
CA LEU A 17 -53.04 21.85 22.09
C LEU A 17 -52.36 23.10 21.42
N LEU A 18 -51.10 23.37 21.83
CA LEU A 18 -49.94 23.96 21.10
C LEU A 18 -50.00 25.36 20.43
N MET A 19 -49.26 26.35 20.98
CA MET A 19 -47.89 26.74 20.52
C MET A 19 -47.32 27.99 21.23
N VAL A 20 -46.38 27.79 22.16
CA VAL A 20 -45.40 28.77 22.73
C VAL A 20 -44.31 27.94 23.46
N LEU A 21 -43.12 28.41 23.83
CA LEU A 21 -42.57 29.76 24.01
C LEU A 21 -41.03 29.71 23.80
N ALA A 22 -40.35 30.85 23.73
CA ALA A 22 -38.88 30.92 23.74
C ALA A 22 -38.34 31.88 24.81
N LEU A 23 -37.22 31.48 25.42
CA LEU A 23 -36.24 32.27 26.20
C LEU A 23 -36.68 32.93 27.52
N GLY A 24 -35.91 32.62 28.59
CA GLY A 24 -36.01 33.22 29.92
C GLY A 24 -35.48 32.32 31.04
N GLY A 25 -34.16 32.12 31.14
CA GLY A 25 -33.54 31.23 32.14
C GLY A 25 -32.06 31.56 32.39
N VAL A 26 -31.59 31.32 33.62
CA VAL A 26 -30.31 31.86 34.16
C VAL A 26 -29.17 30.83 34.13
N LEU A 27 -27.92 31.33 34.08
CA LEU A 27 -26.68 30.56 34.12
C LEU A 27 -26.56 29.61 35.32
N GLY A 28 -26.09 28.38 35.05
CA GLY A 28 -25.35 27.55 36.00
C GLY A 28 -24.02 27.15 35.36
N LEU A 29 -22.89 27.52 35.97
CA LEU A 29 -21.56 27.38 35.34
C LEU A 29 -20.93 26.02 35.68
N MET A 30 -21.09 25.02 34.82
CA MET A 30 -20.33 23.77 34.90
C MET A 30 -19.03 23.88 34.10
N VAL A 31 -17.88 23.89 34.78
CA VAL A 31 -16.57 23.75 34.15
C VAL A 31 -16.42 22.31 33.62
N HIS A 32 -16.77 22.11 32.36
CA HIS A 32 -16.43 20.87 31.66
C HIS A 32 -14.95 20.89 31.29
N SER A 33 -14.19 19.93 31.81
CA SER A 33 -12.86 19.58 31.34
C SER A 33 -12.96 19.02 29.91
N GLY A 34 -12.96 19.93 28.93
CA GLY A 34 -13.09 19.58 27.52
C GLY A 34 -11.91 18.73 27.04
N GLN A 35 -12.06 17.40 27.04
CA GLN A 35 -11.15 16.53 26.33
C GLN A 35 -11.21 16.87 24.83
N VAL A 36 -10.09 17.36 24.30
CA VAL A 36 -9.91 17.57 22.86
C VAL A 36 -9.73 16.19 22.23
N SER A 37 -10.85 15.51 21.99
CA SER A 37 -10.88 14.32 21.15
C SER A 37 -10.33 14.69 19.78
N ALA A 38 -9.33 13.94 19.31
CA ALA A 38 -8.70 14.14 18.01
C ALA A 38 -9.70 13.74 16.90
N GLN A 39 -10.59 14.68 16.55
CA GLN A 39 -11.71 14.44 15.65
C GLN A 39 -11.22 14.08 14.25
N THR A 40 -11.22 12.79 13.95
CA THR A 40 -10.77 12.25 12.65
C THR A 40 -11.66 12.78 11.53
N THR A 41 -11.11 13.67 10.70
CA THR A 41 -11.83 14.17 9.52
C THR A 41 -12.15 12.98 8.59
N PRO A 42 -13.41 12.79 8.19
CA PRO A 42 -13.79 11.63 7.38
C PRO A 42 -13.08 11.67 6.01
N LEU A 43 -12.67 10.49 5.53
CA LEU A 43 -11.91 10.32 4.27
C LEU A 43 -12.58 10.97 3.04
N PHE A 44 -13.91 11.10 3.09
CA PHE A 44 -14.73 11.89 2.17
C PHE A 44 -16.08 12.20 2.83
N ALA A 45 -16.73 13.26 2.35
CA ALA A 45 -18.13 13.55 2.68
C ALA A 45 -19.08 12.87 1.67
N TRP A 46 -20.33 12.67 2.09
CA TRP A 46 -21.41 12.14 1.26
C TRP A 46 -22.32 13.28 0.79
N GLU A 47 -22.60 13.32 -0.51
CA GLU A 47 -23.47 14.30 -1.16
C GLU A 47 -24.75 13.62 -1.65
N THR A 48 -25.89 14.31 -1.56
CA THR A 48 -27.16 13.83 -2.12
C THR A 48 -27.26 14.18 -3.60
N MET A 49 -27.49 13.16 -4.43
CA MET A 49 -27.59 13.25 -5.89
C MET A 49 -29.04 13.06 -6.35
N ALA A 50 -29.29 13.14 -7.66
CA ALA A 50 -30.61 12.94 -8.22
C ALA A 50 -31.22 11.58 -7.82
N ALA A 51 -32.43 11.61 -7.29
CA ALA A 51 -33.13 10.42 -6.80
C ALA A 51 -33.48 9.45 -7.94
N SER A 52 -33.42 8.14 -7.65
CA SER A 52 -33.90 7.09 -8.54
C SER A 52 -35.36 7.33 -8.94
N PRO A 53 -35.73 7.21 -10.24
CA PRO A 53 -37.11 7.36 -10.71
C PRO A 53 -38.13 6.36 -10.14
N LEU A 54 -37.65 5.32 -9.43
CA LEU A 54 -38.48 4.33 -8.76
C LEU A 54 -37.78 3.86 -7.47
N THR A 55 -38.55 3.76 -6.38
CA THR A 55 -38.09 3.16 -5.12
C THR A 55 -37.95 1.64 -5.30
N ARG A 56 -36.85 1.06 -4.81
CA ARG A 56 -36.51 -0.35 -5.09
C ARG A 56 -35.77 -1.00 -3.91
N SER A 57 -36.02 -2.27 -3.63
CA SER A 57 -35.17 -3.16 -2.82
C SER A 57 -35.00 -4.51 -3.52
N GLU A 58 -33.97 -5.28 -3.16
CA GLU A 58 -33.62 -6.56 -3.84
C GLU A 58 -33.41 -6.45 -5.36
N ALA A 59 -33.21 -5.21 -5.84
CA ALA A 59 -32.90 -4.86 -7.22
C ALA A 59 -31.45 -5.24 -7.54
N GLN A 60 -31.19 -5.48 -8.83
CA GLN A 60 -29.88 -5.85 -9.31
C GLN A 60 -29.23 -4.67 -10.02
N GLY A 61 -27.90 -4.61 -10.04
CA GLY A 61 -27.22 -3.52 -10.72
C GLY A 61 -25.73 -3.46 -10.43
N LEU A 62 -25.02 -2.72 -11.29
CA LEU A 62 -23.57 -2.52 -11.24
C LEU A 62 -23.18 -1.28 -12.04
N ALA A 63 -21.93 -0.84 -11.88
CA ALA A 63 -21.34 0.21 -12.69
C ALA A 63 -20.64 -0.38 -13.93
N VAL A 64 -20.96 0.13 -15.12
CA VAL A 64 -20.31 -0.23 -16.40
C VAL A 64 -20.47 0.92 -17.40
N GLY A 65 -19.56 1.08 -18.36
CA GLY A 65 -19.69 2.10 -19.42
C GLY A 65 -19.81 3.55 -18.92
N GLY A 66 -19.30 3.86 -17.73
CA GLY A 66 -19.41 5.18 -17.09
C GLY A 66 -20.77 5.50 -16.44
N LYS A 67 -21.66 4.50 -16.27
CA LYS A 67 -23.00 4.67 -15.68
C LYS A 67 -23.28 3.59 -14.63
N LEU A 68 -24.19 3.87 -13.70
CA LEU A 68 -24.74 2.89 -12.75
C LEU A 68 -26.08 2.40 -13.30
N TYR A 69 -26.21 1.09 -13.51
CA TYR A 69 -27.43 0.47 -14.04
C TYR A 69 -28.22 -0.19 -12.89
N VAL A 70 -29.54 -0.04 -12.90
CA VAL A 70 -30.46 -0.60 -11.89
C VAL A 70 -31.60 -1.33 -12.59
N PHE A 71 -31.79 -2.60 -12.24
CA PHE A 71 -32.71 -3.53 -12.87
C PHE A 71 -33.63 -4.18 -11.83
N GLY A 72 -34.94 -4.20 -12.10
CA GLY A 72 -35.92 -4.97 -11.35
C GLY A 72 -36.01 -4.67 -9.85
N GLY A 73 -36.15 -5.72 -9.03
CA GLY A 73 -36.35 -5.64 -7.59
C GLY A 73 -37.82 -5.47 -7.18
N PHE A 74 -38.07 -5.43 -5.88
CA PHE A 74 -39.36 -5.05 -5.31
C PHE A 74 -39.52 -3.54 -5.33
N TYR A 75 -40.67 -3.04 -5.78
CA TYR A 75 -40.94 -1.59 -5.91
C TYR A 75 -42.05 -1.04 -5.02
N THR A 76 -42.67 -1.91 -4.22
CA THR A 76 -43.69 -1.54 -3.21
C THR A 76 -43.43 -2.29 -1.91
N ASP A 77 -43.89 -1.75 -0.79
CA ASP A 77 -43.78 -2.41 0.52
C ASP A 77 -44.69 -3.67 0.64
N ARG A 78 -45.49 -3.97 -0.39
CA ARG A 78 -46.18 -5.26 -0.59
C ARG A 78 -45.27 -6.33 -1.22
N LEU A 79 -44.00 -6.01 -1.48
CA LEU A 79 -42.99 -6.89 -2.09
C LEU A 79 -43.41 -7.39 -3.49
N GLN A 80 -43.89 -6.45 -4.30
CA GLN A 80 -44.23 -6.68 -5.70
C GLN A 80 -43.03 -6.43 -6.61
N ALA A 81 -42.77 -7.35 -7.53
CA ALA A 81 -41.60 -7.29 -8.41
C ALA A 81 -41.87 -6.42 -9.65
N THR A 82 -40.80 -5.94 -10.30
CA THR A 82 -40.90 -5.19 -11.55
C THR A 82 -39.88 -5.65 -12.58
N THR A 83 -40.18 -5.40 -13.86
CA THR A 83 -39.22 -5.44 -14.97
C THR A 83 -38.44 -4.13 -15.11
N ARG A 84 -38.87 -3.05 -14.42
CA ARG A 84 -38.37 -1.69 -14.67
C ARG A 84 -36.86 -1.57 -14.53
N SER A 85 -36.24 -1.00 -15.55
CA SER A 85 -34.80 -0.80 -15.64
C SER A 85 -34.45 0.68 -15.89
N ASP A 86 -33.51 1.25 -15.13
CA ASP A 86 -33.05 2.64 -15.28
C ASP A 86 -31.52 2.72 -15.16
N ALA A 87 -30.90 3.71 -15.81
CA ALA A 87 -29.47 4.00 -15.71
C ALA A 87 -29.20 5.42 -15.22
N TYR A 88 -28.22 5.58 -14.34
CA TYR A 88 -27.77 6.87 -13.79
C TYR A 88 -26.42 7.28 -14.39
N ASN A 89 -26.34 8.53 -14.83
CA ASN A 89 -25.11 9.17 -15.29
C ASN A 89 -24.61 10.18 -14.25
N PRO A 90 -23.50 9.92 -13.53
CA PRO A 90 -22.97 10.84 -12.53
C PRO A 90 -22.38 12.12 -13.14
N ALA A 91 -21.93 12.10 -14.39
CA ALA A 91 -21.35 13.27 -15.05
C ALA A 91 -22.39 14.36 -15.34
N THR A 92 -23.66 13.98 -15.54
CA THR A 92 -24.79 14.90 -15.73
C THR A 92 -25.73 14.96 -14.53
N ASN A 93 -25.53 14.12 -13.50
CA ASN A 93 -26.45 13.92 -12.37
C ASN A 93 -27.90 13.63 -12.82
N THR A 94 -28.06 12.77 -13.83
CA THR A 94 -29.39 12.43 -14.39
C THR A 94 -29.62 10.94 -14.53
N TRP A 95 -30.91 10.56 -14.44
CA TRP A 95 -31.40 9.22 -14.70
C TRP A 95 -32.00 9.12 -16.10
N THR A 96 -31.96 7.93 -16.69
CA THR A 96 -32.52 7.61 -18.00
C THR A 96 -33.25 6.27 -17.91
N ARG A 97 -34.51 6.22 -18.37
CA ARG A 97 -35.25 4.96 -18.53
C ARG A 97 -34.61 4.18 -19.68
N ILE A 98 -34.33 2.90 -19.45
CA ILE A 98 -33.77 1.98 -20.45
C ILE A 98 -34.78 0.86 -20.75
N ALA A 99 -34.44 -0.08 -21.63
CA ALA A 99 -35.30 -1.23 -21.93
C ALA A 99 -35.51 -2.08 -20.67
N ASP A 100 -36.78 -2.32 -20.34
CA ASP A 100 -37.15 -3.13 -19.18
C ASP A 100 -36.77 -4.61 -19.37
N MET A 101 -36.58 -5.33 -18.26
CA MET A 101 -36.23 -6.75 -18.27
C MET A 101 -37.32 -7.61 -18.92
N PRO A 102 -36.98 -8.73 -19.59
CA PRO A 102 -37.97 -9.67 -20.12
C PRO A 102 -38.82 -10.39 -19.05
N GLU A 103 -38.38 -10.36 -17.78
CA GLU A 103 -38.97 -11.09 -16.65
C GLU A 103 -38.95 -10.22 -15.40
N ALA A 104 -40.00 -10.26 -14.57
CA ALA A 104 -40.05 -9.50 -13.31
C ALA A 104 -39.29 -10.27 -12.21
N LEU A 105 -38.16 -9.70 -11.76
CA LEU A 105 -37.12 -10.49 -11.11
C LEU A 105 -36.48 -9.77 -9.90
N THR A 106 -36.20 -10.52 -8.85
CA THR A 106 -35.57 -10.06 -7.61
C THR A 106 -34.38 -10.94 -7.23
N HIS A 107 -33.43 -10.41 -6.46
CA HIS A 107 -32.29 -11.17 -5.90
C HIS A 107 -31.42 -11.94 -6.92
N ALA A 108 -31.40 -11.57 -8.20
CA ALA A 108 -30.51 -12.19 -9.18
C ALA A 108 -29.05 -11.74 -8.95
N ALA A 109 -28.10 -12.57 -9.40
CA ALA A 109 -26.69 -12.19 -9.46
C ALA A 109 -26.43 -11.37 -10.73
N VAL A 110 -25.42 -10.50 -10.70
CA VAL A 110 -25.02 -9.70 -11.86
C VAL A 110 -23.51 -9.69 -12.09
N ALA A 111 -23.12 -9.68 -13.37
CA ALA A 111 -21.76 -9.47 -13.83
C ALA A 111 -21.77 -8.71 -15.17
N ALA A 112 -20.62 -8.15 -15.60
CA ALA A 112 -20.52 -7.43 -16.87
C ALA A 112 -19.19 -7.67 -17.59
N ASP A 113 -19.22 -7.75 -18.92
CA ASP A 113 -18.03 -7.92 -19.78
C ASP A 113 -17.50 -6.61 -20.40
N GLY A 114 -18.00 -5.47 -19.91
CA GLY A 114 -17.70 -4.13 -20.41
C GLY A 114 -18.71 -3.60 -21.44
N ALA A 115 -19.39 -4.47 -22.19
CA ALA A 115 -20.42 -4.09 -23.17
C ALA A 115 -21.80 -4.72 -22.86
N ARG A 116 -21.83 -5.82 -22.11
CA ARG A 116 -23.03 -6.56 -21.71
C ARG A 116 -23.11 -6.67 -20.19
N VAL A 117 -24.32 -6.67 -19.67
CA VAL A 117 -24.66 -7.03 -18.29
C VAL A 117 -25.42 -8.35 -18.31
N TYR A 118 -25.00 -9.30 -17.50
CA TYR A 118 -25.61 -10.62 -17.34
C TYR A 118 -26.38 -10.60 -16.02
N VAL A 119 -27.69 -10.84 -16.06
CA VAL A 119 -28.58 -11.00 -14.90
C VAL A 119 -28.92 -12.49 -14.79
N ILE A 120 -28.60 -13.12 -13.65
CA ILE A 120 -28.46 -14.58 -13.55
C ILE A 120 -29.26 -15.11 -12.35
N GLY A 121 -30.17 -16.05 -12.60
CA GLY A 121 -31.04 -16.62 -11.58
C GLY A 121 -32.03 -15.58 -11.02
N GLY A 122 -32.26 -15.60 -9.71
CA GLY A 122 -33.20 -14.74 -8.99
C GLY A 122 -34.46 -15.47 -8.51
N TYR A 123 -35.39 -14.72 -7.90
CA TYR A 123 -36.77 -15.16 -7.67
C TYR A 123 -37.73 -14.38 -8.58
N VAL A 124 -38.67 -15.10 -9.22
CA VAL A 124 -39.58 -14.58 -10.25
C VAL A 124 -40.90 -14.11 -9.65
N GLY A 125 -41.29 -12.87 -9.94
CA GLY A 125 -42.56 -12.28 -9.50
C GLY A 125 -42.61 -11.87 -8.03
N ASP A 126 -43.82 -11.57 -7.57
CA ASP A 126 -44.13 -11.05 -6.23
C ASP A 126 -43.78 -12.08 -5.13
N ASN A 127 -43.38 -11.61 -3.94
CA ASN A 127 -42.95 -12.48 -2.85
C ASN A 127 -44.12 -13.34 -2.27
N PRO A 128 -44.06 -14.69 -2.23
CA PRO A 128 -42.91 -15.56 -2.50
C PRO A 128 -42.86 -16.19 -3.91
N GLY A 129 -42.08 -15.58 -4.79
CA GLY A 129 -41.73 -16.13 -6.10
C GLY A 129 -40.73 -17.31 -6.03
N PRO A 130 -40.81 -18.29 -6.96
CA PRO A 130 -39.84 -19.38 -7.06
C PRO A 130 -38.47 -18.91 -7.53
N SER A 131 -37.43 -19.70 -7.25
CA SER A 131 -36.15 -19.59 -7.96
C SER A 131 -36.29 -19.89 -9.45
N THR A 132 -35.50 -19.21 -10.30
CA THR A 132 -35.40 -19.50 -11.74
C THR A 132 -33.97 -19.91 -12.14
N PRO A 133 -33.78 -20.71 -13.21
CA PRO A 133 -32.49 -20.91 -13.87
C PRO A 133 -32.20 -19.88 -14.97
N HIS A 134 -33.11 -18.94 -15.27
CA HIS A 134 -32.97 -18.01 -16.41
C HIS A 134 -31.73 -17.12 -16.32
N VAL A 135 -31.22 -16.73 -17.49
CA VAL A 135 -30.13 -15.77 -17.66
C VAL A 135 -30.52 -14.77 -18.73
N TRP A 136 -30.48 -13.49 -18.38
CA TRP A 136 -30.84 -12.38 -19.26
C TRP A 136 -29.63 -11.49 -19.51
N VAL A 137 -29.36 -11.17 -20.78
CA VAL A 137 -28.16 -10.44 -21.21
C VAL A 137 -28.57 -9.11 -21.83
N TYR A 138 -28.26 -8.00 -21.15
CA TYR A 138 -28.52 -6.64 -21.60
C TYR A 138 -27.29 -6.06 -22.29
N ASN A 139 -27.44 -5.52 -23.50
CA ASN A 139 -26.38 -4.79 -24.22
C ASN A 139 -26.49 -3.28 -23.93
N ILE A 140 -25.44 -2.70 -23.34
CA ILE A 140 -25.44 -1.31 -22.87
C ILE A 140 -25.37 -0.27 -24.01
N THR A 141 -24.92 -0.70 -25.20
CA THR A 141 -24.76 0.14 -26.39
C THR A 141 -26.02 0.16 -27.24
N THR A 142 -26.69 -0.98 -27.42
CA THR A 142 -27.92 -1.09 -28.22
C THR A 142 -29.20 -0.91 -27.41
N ASN A 143 -29.14 -0.94 -26.08
CA ASN A 143 -30.30 -0.88 -25.18
C ASN A 143 -31.32 -2.02 -25.46
N THR A 144 -30.81 -3.26 -25.55
CA THR A 144 -31.60 -4.45 -25.89
C THR A 144 -31.25 -5.64 -25.00
N TRP A 145 -32.24 -6.50 -24.74
CA TRP A 145 -32.08 -7.77 -24.03
C TRP A 145 -32.03 -8.98 -24.97
N ALA A 146 -31.31 -10.02 -24.55
CA ALA A 146 -31.33 -11.36 -25.13
C ALA A 146 -31.35 -12.42 -24.03
N ALA A 147 -31.79 -13.64 -24.33
CA ALA A 147 -31.63 -14.78 -23.44
C ALA A 147 -30.18 -15.32 -23.52
N GLY A 148 -29.62 -15.70 -22.37
CA GLY A 148 -28.37 -16.45 -22.26
C GLY A 148 -28.61 -17.92 -21.92
N PRO A 149 -27.55 -18.76 -21.89
CA PRO A 149 -27.65 -20.14 -21.42
C PRO A 149 -28.18 -20.22 -19.99
N ALA A 150 -29.25 -20.99 -19.76
CA ALA A 150 -29.84 -21.17 -18.45
C ALA A 150 -28.91 -21.96 -17.50
N LEU A 151 -28.96 -21.65 -16.20
CA LEU A 151 -28.24 -22.37 -15.15
C LEU A 151 -28.65 -23.86 -15.10
N PRO A 152 -27.75 -24.78 -14.70
CA PRO A 152 -28.08 -26.22 -14.58
C PRO A 152 -29.13 -26.55 -13.51
N ARG A 153 -29.37 -25.63 -12.58
CA ARG A 153 -30.45 -25.64 -11.58
C ARG A 153 -30.87 -24.21 -11.28
N GLU A 154 -32.10 -24.05 -10.85
CA GLU A 154 -32.66 -22.80 -10.37
C GLU A 154 -31.92 -22.24 -9.15
N ARG A 155 -31.81 -20.90 -9.06
CA ARG A 155 -31.20 -20.26 -7.88
C ARG A 155 -31.63 -18.81 -7.73
N GLY A 156 -31.97 -18.38 -6.50
CA GLY A 156 -32.04 -16.97 -6.13
C GLY A 156 -30.95 -16.58 -5.13
N ALA A 157 -30.69 -15.28 -4.97
CA ALA A 157 -29.77 -14.69 -4.00
C ALA A 157 -28.32 -15.25 -4.04
N GLY A 158 -27.89 -15.70 -5.22
CA GLY A 158 -26.50 -16.11 -5.49
C GLY A 158 -25.60 -14.94 -5.88
N ALA A 159 -24.36 -15.26 -6.24
CA ALA A 159 -23.34 -14.30 -6.64
C ALA A 159 -22.71 -14.69 -7.99
N ALA A 160 -22.16 -13.71 -8.72
CA ALA A 160 -21.54 -13.92 -10.02
C ALA A 160 -20.30 -13.04 -10.20
N ALA A 161 -19.40 -13.46 -11.09
CA ALA A 161 -18.16 -12.76 -11.42
C ALA A 161 -17.64 -13.18 -12.81
N ILE A 162 -16.83 -12.36 -13.47
CA ILE A 162 -16.19 -12.71 -14.75
C ILE A 162 -14.66 -12.64 -14.58
N VAL A 163 -13.96 -13.72 -14.96
CA VAL A 163 -12.50 -13.76 -15.04
C VAL A 163 -12.12 -14.10 -16.48
N GLY A 164 -11.35 -13.21 -17.12
CA GLY A 164 -11.02 -13.30 -18.53
C GLY A 164 -12.29 -13.34 -19.38
N ARG A 165 -12.55 -14.49 -20.01
CA ARG A 165 -13.73 -14.74 -20.85
C ARG A 165 -14.68 -15.80 -20.28
N LYS A 166 -14.52 -16.15 -18.99
CA LYS A 166 -15.41 -17.09 -18.28
C LYS A 166 -16.27 -16.33 -17.27
N LEU A 167 -17.57 -16.63 -17.29
CA LEU A 167 -18.58 -16.16 -16.34
C LEU A 167 -18.81 -17.24 -15.29
N TYR A 168 -18.75 -16.86 -14.02
CA TYR A 168 -18.87 -17.74 -12.86
C TYR A 168 -20.12 -17.36 -12.06
N PHE A 169 -20.83 -18.36 -11.55
CA PHE A 169 -21.99 -18.20 -10.65
C PHE A 169 -21.89 -19.16 -9.47
N PHE A 170 -22.07 -18.68 -8.24
CA PHE A 170 -21.83 -19.46 -7.03
C PHE A 170 -22.76 -19.09 -5.85
N GLY A 171 -22.93 -20.05 -4.95
CA GLY A 171 -23.73 -19.88 -3.72
C GLY A 171 -25.23 -19.73 -3.99
N GLY A 172 -25.90 -18.95 -3.16
CA GLY A 172 -27.35 -18.69 -3.26
C GLY A 172 -28.22 -19.80 -2.70
N ALA A 173 -29.53 -19.65 -2.84
CA ALA A 173 -30.52 -20.60 -2.34
C ALA A 173 -31.54 -21.03 -3.40
N THR A 174 -32.10 -22.24 -3.23
CA THR A 174 -33.24 -22.76 -3.99
C THR A 174 -34.55 -22.52 -3.22
N ARG A 175 -35.53 -21.87 -3.86
CA ARG A 175 -36.86 -21.56 -3.31
C ARG A 175 -37.97 -22.22 -4.12
N PRO A 176 -38.71 -23.21 -3.56
CA PRO A 176 -39.89 -23.79 -4.19
C PRO A 176 -41.03 -22.76 -4.33
N ALA A 177 -41.80 -22.86 -5.43
CA ALA A 177 -42.89 -21.95 -5.75
C ALA A 177 -43.93 -21.82 -4.64
N GLY A 178 -44.35 -20.59 -4.33
CA GLY A 178 -45.33 -20.30 -3.27
C GLY A 178 -44.81 -20.46 -1.84
N THR A 179 -43.54 -20.82 -1.65
CA THR A 179 -42.94 -21.03 -0.32
C THR A 179 -41.87 -19.98 -0.01
N LYS A 180 -41.68 -19.66 1.28
CA LYS A 180 -40.53 -18.88 1.77
C LYS A 180 -39.33 -19.75 2.17
N ILE A 181 -39.39 -21.06 1.92
CA ILE A 181 -38.30 -22.00 2.25
C ILE A 181 -37.15 -21.77 1.27
N THR A 182 -35.92 -21.73 1.79
CA THR A 182 -34.70 -21.39 1.06
C THR A 182 -33.56 -22.30 1.50
N THR A 183 -33.30 -23.36 0.73
CA THR A 183 -32.13 -24.21 1.00
C THR A 183 -30.89 -23.54 0.45
N ASP A 184 -29.92 -23.23 1.30
CA ASP A 184 -28.58 -22.75 0.90
C ASP A 184 -27.86 -23.82 0.06
N GLN A 185 -27.12 -23.37 -0.97
CA GLN A 185 -26.51 -24.27 -1.95
C GLN A 185 -25.03 -24.00 -2.18
N ALA A 186 -24.27 -25.07 -2.37
CA ALA A 186 -22.83 -25.03 -2.54
C ALA A 186 -22.38 -24.89 -4.01
N ASP A 187 -23.24 -25.16 -5.00
CA ASP A 187 -22.78 -25.28 -6.39
C ASP A 187 -22.08 -24.02 -6.88
N HIS A 188 -21.04 -24.26 -7.68
CA HIS A 188 -20.31 -23.28 -8.46
C HIS A 188 -20.39 -23.70 -9.93
N TYR A 189 -20.81 -22.79 -10.80
CA TYR A 189 -21.00 -23.02 -12.23
C TYR A 189 -20.17 -22.03 -13.05
N VAL A 190 -19.65 -22.48 -14.20
CA VAL A 190 -18.82 -21.69 -15.11
C VAL A 190 -19.35 -21.79 -16.54
N LEU A 191 -19.55 -20.65 -17.20
CA LEU A 191 -19.91 -20.53 -18.60
C LEU A 191 -18.76 -19.86 -19.38
N ASP A 192 -18.41 -20.42 -20.53
CA ASP A 192 -17.49 -19.76 -21.46
C ASP A 192 -18.26 -18.72 -22.31
N LEU A 193 -17.80 -17.47 -22.32
CA LEU A 193 -18.46 -16.38 -23.03
C LEU A 193 -18.05 -16.27 -24.51
N ASP A 194 -17.06 -17.05 -24.96
CA ASP A 194 -16.59 -17.08 -26.36
C ASP A 194 -17.25 -18.22 -27.16
N GLY A 195 -18.58 -18.30 -27.05
CA GLY A 195 -19.41 -19.26 -27.78
C GLY A 195 -19.90 -20.45 -26.95
N GLY A 196 -19.64 -20.49 -25.65
CA GLY A 196 -20.18 -21.51 -24.75
C GLY A 196 -21.70 -21.45 -24.63
N THR A 197 -22.35 -22.61 -24.75
CA THR A 197 -23.82 -22.77 -24.67
C THR A 197 -24.29 -23.52 -23.43
N THR A 198 -23.37 -24.00 -22.59
CA THR A 198 -23.65 -24.82 -21.41
C THR A 198 -22.76 -24.45 -20.24
N TRP A 199 -23.32 -24.43 -19.03
CA TRP A 199 -22.57 -24.24 -17.79
C TRP A 199 -21.91 -25.54 -17.32
N GLN A 200 -20.63 -25.47 -16.99
CA GLN A 200 -19.84 -26.54 -16.36
C GLN A 200 -19.83 -26.37 -14.84
N ARG A 201 -19.51 -27.43 -14.09
CA ARG A 201 -19.30 -27.36 -12.63
C ARG A 201 -17.85 -27.00 -12.31
N ALA A 202 -17.67 -26.21 -11.25
CA ALA A 202 -16.40 -25.92 -10.59
C ALA A 202 -16.49 -26.32 -9.11
N ALA A 203 -15.38 -26.22 -8.38
CA ALA A 203 -15.34 -26.53 -6.95
C ALA A 203 -16.37 -25.72 -6.14
N ALA A 204 -17.09 -26.43 -5.29
CA ALA A 204 -18.18 -25.90 -4.48
C ALA A 204 -17.71 -24.88 -3.45
N LEU A 205 -18.54 -23.88 -3.18
CA LEU A 205 -18.28 -22.83 -2.19
C LEU A 205 -18.16 -23.42 -0.78
N LEU A 206 -17.07 -23.12 -0.05
CA LEU A 206 -16.74 -23.73 1.25
C LEU A 206 -17.85 -23.60 2.29
N ASN A 207 -18.57 -22.48 2.28
CA ASN A 207 -19.72 -22.25 3.13
C ASN A 207 -20.96 -21.88 2.27
N PRO A 208 -21.91 -22.81 2.06
CA PRO A 208 -23.14 -22.61 1.29
C PRO A 208 -24.02 -21.51 1.90
N ARG A 209 -24.17 -20.37 1.21
CA ARG A 209 -24.87 -19.19 1.76
C ARG A 209 -25.52 -18.31 0.70
N ASN A 210 -26.51 -17.53 1.11
CA ASN A 210 -27.31 -16.65 0.25
C ASN A 210 -27.10 -15.15 0.54
N HIS A 211 -27.55 -14.30 -0.39
CA HIS A 211 -27.43 -12.82 -0.36
C HIS A 211 -25.99 -12.27 -0.19
N LEU A 212 -25.01 -13.05 -0.64
CA LEU A 212 -23.57 -12.75 -0.57
C LEU A 212 -23.10 -11.80 -1.68
N GLY A 213 -21.99 -11.11 -1.44
CA GLY A 213 -21.27 -10.33 -2.45
C GLY A 213 -20.41 -11.23 -3.34
N GLY A 214 -20.36 -10.95 -4.64
CA GLY A 214 -19.52 -11.65 -5.61
C GLY A 214 -18.75 -10.68 -6.48
N VAL A 215 -17.44 -10.91 -6.66
CA VAL A 215 -16.58 -10.00 -7.44
C VAL A 215 -15.31 -10.70 -7.93
N ALA A 216 -14.87 -10.40 -9.16
CA ALA A 216 -13.58 -10.84 -9.70
C ALA A 216 -12.48 -9.80 -9.45
N LEU A 217 -11.29 -10.25 -9.08
CA LEU A 217 -10.12 -9.42 -8.78
C LEU A 217 -8.83 -10.22 -8.96
N GLN A 218 -7.83 -9.69 -9.66
CA GLN A 218 -6.51 -10.32 -9.85
C GLN A 218 -6.61 -11.80 -10.32
N ASN A 219 -7.48 -12.05 -11.31
CA ASN A 219 -7.85 -13.37 -11.83
C ASN A 219 -8.46 -14.37 -10.82
N LYS A 220 -8.70 -13.95 -9.57
CA LYS A 220 -9.43 -14.71 -8.54
C LYS A 220 -10.85 -14.18 -8.39
N ILE A 221 -11.70 -14.92 -7.67
CA ILE A 221 -13.11 -14.57 -7.43
C ILE A 221 -13.39 -14.57 -5.93
N TYR A 222 -14.06 -13.56 -5.41
CA TYR A 222 -14.29 -13.36 -3.99
C TYR A 222 -15.77 -13.50 -3.66
N ALA A 223 -16.08 -14.37 -2.70
CA ALA A 223 -17.41 -14.58 -2.12
C ALA A 223 -17.44 -13.98 -0.71
N ILE A 224 -18.16 -12.87 -0.54
CA ILE A 224 -18.06 -12.01 0.65
C ILE A 224 -19.37 -11.99 1.43
N GLY A 225 -19.30 -12.26 2.74
CA GLY A 225 -20.44 -12.15 3.64
C GLY A 225 -21.62 -13.02 3.21
N GLY A 226 -22.83 -12.46 3.18
CA GLY A 226 -24.07 -13.18 2.94
C GLY A 226 -24.79 -13.52 4.24
N GLN A 227 -25.67 -14.51 4.22
CA GLN A 227 -26.40 -15.00 5.39
C GLN A 227 -26.77 -16.49 5.24
N HIS A 228 -27.05 -17.11 6.38
CA HIS A 228 -27.84 -18.34 6.46
C HIS A 228 -29.26 -18.03 6.94
N GLY A 229 -30.21 -18.91 6.62
CA GLY A 229 -31.55 -18.86 7.19
C GLY A 229 -32.65 -19.41 6.29
N GLN A 230 -33.84 -19.55 6.87
CA GLN A 230 -35.09 -19.83 6.16
C GLN A 230 -35.98 -18.59 6.18
N ALA A 231 -36.77 -18.35 5.13
CA ALA A 231 -37.82 -17.32 5.11
C ALA A 231 -37.38 -15.89 5.51
N GLU A 232 -36.19 -15.47 5.04
CA GLU A 232 -35.53 -14.19 5.36
C GLU A 232 -35.15 -13.98 6.84
N ALA A 233 -35.11 -15.04 7.65
CA ALA A 233 -34.55 -15.00 9.00
C ALA A 233 -33.03 -14.82 8.93
N THR A 234 -32.57 -13.56 9.00
CA THR A 234 -31.18 -13.18 8.71
C THR A 234 -30.20 -13.69 9.76
N THR A 235 -29.36 -14.66 9.39
CA THR A 235 -28.13 -15.02 10.13
C THR A 235 -26.93 -14.58 9.31
N ALA A 236 -26.68 -13.26 9.30
CA ALA A 236 -25.64 -12.60 8.52
C ALA A 236 -24.24 -13.18 8.83
N GLN A 237 -23.43 -13.34 7.77
CA GLN A 237 -22.11 -13.95 7.83
C GLN A 237 -21.00 -12.91 7.66
N ALA A 238 -19.87 -13.17 8.32
CA ALA A 238 -18.63 -12.43 8.14
C ALA A 238 -17.70 -13.10 7.11
N GLN A 239 -17.87 -14.41 6.86
CA GLN A 239 -16.91 -15.21 6.09
C GLN A 239 -16.65 -14.67 4.68
N VAL A 240 -15.36 -14.63 4.33
CA VAL A 240 -14.90 -14.34 2.97
C VAL A 240 -14.04 -15.47 2.44
N ASP A 241 -14.41 -15.98 1.26
CA ASP A 241 -13.66 -17.01 0.53
C ASP A 241 -13.18 -16.44 -0.80
N VAL A 242 -11.96 -16.83 -1.20
CA VAL A 242 -11.39 -16.53 -2.52
C VAL A 242 -11.22 -17.82 -3.32
N TYR A 243 -11.77 -17.85 -4.52
CA TYR A 243 -11.61 -18.91 -5.51
C TYR A 243 -10.48 -18.58 -6.48
N ASP A 244 -9.65 -19.58 -6.78
CA ASP A 244 -8.62 -19.52 -7.80
C ASP A 244 -8.99 -20.42 -9.00
N PRO A 245 -9.37 -19.83 -10.15
CA PRO A 245 -9.70 -20.58 -11.37
C PRO A 245 -8.56 -21.41 -11.97
N ALA A 246 -7.29 -21.16 -11.61
CA ALA A 246 -6.16 -21.93 -12.09
C ALA A 246 -5.93 -23.22 -11.28
N THR A 247 -6.56 -23.36 -10.11
CA THR A 247 -6.43 -24.54 -9.24
C THR A 247 -7.75 -25.23 -8.90
N ASP A 248 -8.87 -24.67 -9.37
CA ASP A 248 -10.25 -25.02 -9.01
C ASP A 248 -10.45 -25.21 -7.50
N ARG A 249 -10.03 -24.20 -6.71
CA ARG A 249 -10.14 -24.23 -5.25
C ARG A 249 -10.58 -22.90 -4.65
N TRP A 250 -11.44 -23.00 -3.63
CA TRP A 250 -11.73 -21.92 -2.69
C TRP A 250 -10.76 -21.98 -1.49
N THR A 251 -10.42 -20.81 -0.94
CA THR A 251 -9.61 -20.64 0.28
C THR A 251 -10.23 -19.53 1.13
N ARG A 252 -10.35 -19.71 2.44
CA ARG A 252 -10.86 -18.66 3.35
C ARG A 252 -9.77 -17.60 3.60
N ILE A 253 -10.17 -16.34 3.65
CA ILE A 253 -9.32 -15.18 3.91
C ILE A 253 -9.87 -14.36 5.09
N ALA A 254 -9.37 -13.14 5.34
CA ALA A 254 -9.82 -12.35 6.48
C ALA A 254 -11.32 -12.02 6.39
N ASP A 255 -12.08 -12.43 7.42
CA ASP A 255 -13.52 -12.18 7.51
C ASP A 255 -13.87 -10.68 7.52
N LEU A 256 -15.03 -10.36 6.96
CA LEU A 256 -15.62 -9.01 6.94
C LEU A 256 -15.91 -8.54 8.38
N PRO A 257 -15.31 -7.42 8.87
CA PRO A 257 -15.38 -7.04 10.30
C PRO A 257 -16.77 -6.78 10.86
N LEU A 258 -17.77 -6.61 9.99
CA LEU A 258 -19.18 -6.56 10.35
C LEU A 258 -19.93 -7.55 9.46
N ALA A 259 -20.40 -8.64 10.07
CA ALA A 259 -21.16 -9.70 9.42
C ALA A 259 -22.41 -9.15 8.72
N ARG A 260 -22.52 -9.33 7.40
CA ARG A 260 -23.54 -8.70 6.56
C ARG A 260 -24.00 -9.55 5.39
N GLY A 261 -25.32 -9.68 5.26
CA GLY A 261 -26.00 -10.14 4.05
C GLY A 261 -26.58 -8.99 3.22
N HIS A 262 -27.23 -9.32 2.12
CA HIS A 262 -27.90 -8.39 1.19
C HIS A 262 -26.94 -7.33 0.62
N ILE A 263 -25.79 -7.81 0.12
CA ILE A 263 -24.66 -7.01 -0.42
C ILE A 263 -24.25 -7.42 -1.85
N ASN A 264 -25.10 -8.18 -2.57
CA ASN A 264 -24.84 -8.65 -3.94
C ASN A 264 -24.63 -7.47 -4.93
N ALA A 265 -25.50 -6.46 -4.89
CA ALA A 265 -25.43 -5.28 -5.76
C ALA A 265 -24.61 -4.12 -5.17
N SER A 266 -23.88 -4.35 -4.07
CA SER A 266 -23.08 -3.34 -3.36
C SER A 266 -21.68 -3.79 -2.97
N THR A 267 -21.20 -4.86 -3.61
CA THR A 267 -19.84 -5.41 -3.50
C THR A 267 -19.14 -5.29 -4.86
N PHE A 268 -18.00 -4.59 -4.94
CA PHE A 268 -17.31 -4.36 -6.22
C PHE A 268 -15.82 -4.03 -6.03
N VAL A 269 -15.04 -4.14 -7.10
CA VAL A 269 -13.65 -3.67 -7.14
C VAL A 269 -13.61 -2.15 -7.17
N VAL A 270 -12.69 -1.56 -6.43
CA VAL A 270 -12.31 -0.15 -6.52
C VAL A 270 -10.84 -0.02 -6.91
N TYR A 271 -10.40 1.21 -7.16
CA TYR A 271 -9.07 1.52 -7.69
C TYR A 271 -7.94 0.77 -6.96
N GLN A 272 -6.94 0.35 -7.74
CA GLN A 272 -5.77 -0.46 -7.32
C GLN A 272 -6.09 -1.90 -6.84
N GLY A 273 -7.28 -2.43 -7.17
CA GLY A 273 -7.60 -3.83 -6.92
C GLY A 273 -8.00 -4.12 -5.47
N ARG A 274 -8.72 -3.19 -4.85
CA ARG A 274 -9.30 -3.32 -3.50
C ARG A 274 -10.79 -3.64 -3.64
N LEU A 275 -11.39 -4.31 -2.66
CA LEU A 275 -12.83 -4.62 -2.70
C LEU A 275 -13.60 -3.72 -1.75
N LEU A 276 -14.70 -3.12 -2.20
CA LEU A 276 -15.55 -2.27 -1.37
C LEU A 276 -16.93 -2.90 -1.18
N ILE A 277 -17.43 -2.88 0.06
CA ILE A 277 -18.76 -3.36 0.44
C ILE A 277 -19.53 -2.28 1.18
N VAL A 278 -20.68 -1.91 0.63
CA VAL A 278 -21.48 -0.74 1.02
C VAL A 278 -22.84 -1.17 1.56
N GLY A 279 -23.21 -0.67 2.75
CA GLY A 279 -24.49 -0.97 3.38
C GLY A 279 -24.64 -2.47 3.69
N GLY A 280 -25.81 -3.04 3.44
CA GLY A 280 -26.18 -4.43 3.72
C GLY A 280 -27.08 -4.57 4.95
N SER A 281 -27.33 -5.81 5.39
CA SER A 281 -28.10 -6.11 6.59
C SER A 281 -27.27 -6.85 7.65
N THR A 282 -27.31 -6.39 8.89
CA THR A 282 -26.79 -7.12 10.06
C THR A 282 -27.90 -7.88 10.78
N ASN A 283 -27.54 -8.76 11.72
CA ASN A 283 -28.50 -9.46 12.57
C ASN A 283 -29.35 -8.48 13.41
N GLY A 284 -30.60 -8.85 13.69
CA GLY A 284 -31.55 -8.09 14.49
C GLY A 284 -32.85 -7.75 13.75
N GLY A 285 -33.94 -7.61 14.51
CA GLY A 285 -35.29 -7.44 13.93
C GLY A 285 -35.79 -8.70 13.19
N SER A 286 -36.93 -8.58 12.52
CA SER A 286 -37.60 -9.69 11.81
C SER A 286 -37.14 -9.91 10.35
N SER A 287 -36.20 -9.08 9.84
CA SER A 287 -35.71 -9.16 8.46
C SER A 287 -34.29 -8.57 8.25
N GLY A 288 -33.53 -8.42 9.34
CA GLY A 288 -32.21 -7.79 9.41
C GLY A 288 -32.26 -6.28 9.63
N LEU A 289 -31.26 -5.73 10.32
CA LEU A 289 -31.11 -4.28 10.50
C LEU A 289 -30.29 -3.69 9.34
N SER A 290 -30.72 -2.55 8.80
CA SER A 290 -30.04 -1.88 7.69
C SER A 290 -28.75 -1.18 8.14
N SER A 291 -27.62 -1.54 7.52
CA SER A 291 -26.30 -1.03 7.89
C SER A 291 -25.93 0.23 7.12
N SER A 292 -25.26 1.18 7.78
CA SER A 292 -24.60 2.33 7.13
C SER A 292 -23.11 2.06 6.82
N ALA A 293 -22.57 0.90 7.22
CA ALA A 293 -21.16 0.61 7.14
C ALA A 293 -20.62 0.56 5.71
N VAL A 294 -19.42 1.09 5.52
CA VAL A 294 -18.65 0.98 4.28
C VAL A 294 -17.27 0.43 4.63
N SER A 295 -16.88 -0.66 3.95
CA SER A 295 -15.66 -1.40 4.27
C SER A 295 -14.84 -1.64 3.02
N LEU A 296 -13.54 -1.43 3.13
CA LEU A 296 -12.54 -1.61 2.07
C LEU A 296 -11.61 -2.76 2.46
N TYR A 297 -11.47 -3.76 1.58
CA TYR A 297 -10.53 -4.86 1.71
C TYR A 297 -9.29 -4.62 0.86
N ASP A 298 -8.13 -4.92 1.42
CA ASP A 298 -6.84 -4.99 0.73
C ASP A 298 -6.43 -6.46 0.56
N PRO A 299 -6.34 -6.99 -0.68
CA PRO A 299 -5.92 -8.38 -0.92
C PRO A 299 -4.43 -8.61 -0.67
N VAL A 300 -3.60 -7.55 -0.65
CA VAL A 300 -2.14 -7.65 -0.51
C VAL A 300 -1.76 -7.82 0.96
N THR A 301 -2.41 -7.06 1.84
CA THR A 301 -2.24 -7.19 3.30
C THR A 301 -3.23 -8.15 3.95
N ASN A 302 -4.27 -8.58 3.22
CA ASN A 302 -5.41 -9.35 3.74
C ASN A 302 -6.11 -8.66 4.94
N THR A 303 -6.26 -7.33 4.88
CA THR A 303 -6.85 -6.53 5.96
C THR A 303 -8.02 -5.65 5.49
N TRP A 304 -8.79 -5.17 6.48
CA TRP A 304 -9.99 -4.38 6.29
C TRP A 304 -9.85 -2.97 6.89
N LEU A 305 -10.36 -1.97 6.17
CA LEU A 305 -10.46 -0.58 6.61
C LEU A 305 -11.92 -0.12 6.59
N ALA A 306 -12.37 0.53 7.66
CA ALA A 306 -13.65 1.23 7.70
C ALA A 306 -13.54 2.59 6.98
N LEU A 307 -14.48 2.89 6.08
CA LEU A 307 -14.61 4.19 5.42
C LEU A 307 -15.82 4.96 6.01
N PRO A 308 -15.96 6.28 5.73
CA PRO A 308 -17.09 7.07 6.21
C PRO A 308 -18.45 6.43 5.92
N ALA A 309 -19.21 6.18 6.99
CA ALA A 309 -20.51 5.54 6.92
C ALA A 309 -21.50 6.35 6.07
N LEU A 310 -22.45 5.65 5.44
CA LEU A 310 -23.55 6.24 4.69
C LEU A 310 -24.38 7.20 5.56
N PRO A 311 -24.95 8.29 5.01
CA PRO A 311 -25.83 9.22 5.74
C PRO A 311 -27.07 8.58 6.39
N GLY A 312 -27.43 7.36 5.98
CA GLY A 312 -28.40 6.51 6.64
C GLY A 312 -28.16 5.05 6.27
N GLY A 313 -28.60 4.12 7.11
CA GLY A 313 -28.47 2.68 6.86
C GLY A 313 -29.23 2.24 5.61
N ARG A 314 -28.68 1.30 4.83
CA ARG A 314 -29.33 0.69 3.67
C ARG A 314 -29.16 -0.82 3.63
N LYS A 315 -30.27 -1.54 3.70
CA LYS A 315 -30.38 -2.93 3.23
C LYS A 315 -30.54 -2.91 1.70
N THR A 316 -29.87 -3.78 0.95
CA THR A 316 -29.98 -3.91 -0.52
C THR A 316 -29.70 -2.64 -1.36
N PRO A 317 -28.71 -1.81 -1.04
CA PRO A 317 -28.35 -0.72 -1.95
C PRO A 317 -27.81 -1.30 -3.28
N VAL A 318 -28.05 -0.59 -4.38
CA VAL A 318 -27.31 -0.79 -5.62
C VAL A 318 -26.21 0.27 -5.67
N ALA A 319 -24.97 -0.14 -5.91
CA ALA A 319 -23.82 0.75 -5.82
C ALA A 319 -22.69 0.37 -6.78
N GLY A 320 -21.78 1.31 -7.01
CA GLY A 320 -20.58 1.09 -7.82
C GLY A 320 -19.72 2.36 -7.91
N VAL A 321 -18.48 2.19 -8.38
CA VAL A 321 -17.55 3.30 -8.60
C VAL A 321 -17.50 3.69 -10.08
N ILE A 322 -17.58 4.99 -10.34
CA ILE A 322 -17.49 5.60 -11.67
C ILE A 322 -16.46 6.73 -11.60
N GLY A 323 -15.29 6.52 -12.18
CA GLY A 323 -14.14 7.41 -11.98
C GLY A 323 -13.65 7.32 -10.53
N ASP A 324 -13.64 8.45 -9.82
CA ASP A 324 -13.41 8.54 -8.37
C ASP A 324 -14.72 8.64 -7.56
N GLN A 325 -15.88 8.55 -8.20
CA GLN A 325 -17.17 8.74 -7.53
C GLN A 325 -17.79 7.39 -7.15
N LEU A 326 -17.94 7.17 -5.85
CA LEU A 326 -18.72 6.08 -5.28
C LEU A 326 -20.20 6.46 -5.27
N ILE A 327 -21.01 5.83 -6.12
CA ILE A 327 -22.45 6.07 -6.21
C ILE A 327 -23.21 4.97 -5.48
N VAL A 328 -24.22 5.35 -4.69
CA VAL A 328 -25.05 4.44 -3.88
C VAL A 328 -26.51 4.85 -4.00
N THR A 329 -27.40 3.95 -4.42
CA THR A 329 -28.82 4.25 -4.67
C THR A 329 -29.74 3.10 -4.28
N THR A 330 -31.05 3.39 -4.20
CA THR A 330 -32.12 2.43 -3.85
C THR A 330 -31.85 1.64 -2.55
N GLY A 331 -32.51 0.51 -2.35
CA GLY A 331 -32.51 -0.24 -1.10
C GLY A 331 -33.59 0.22 -0.10
N ALA A 332 -33.55 -0.36 1.10
CA ALA A 332 -34.47 -0.06 2.20
C ALA A 332 -33.73 0.51 3.42
N GLY A 333 -34.34 1.52 4.04
CA GLY A 333 -33.87 2.15 5.27
C GLY A 333 -34.30 1.37 6.51
N SER A 334 -34.71 2.08 7.57
CA SER A 334 -35.26 1.48 8.79
C SER A 334 -36.79 1.28 8.77
N SER A 335 -37.50 1.88 7.80
CA SER A 335 -38.97 1.89 7.76
C SER A 335 -39.61 1.75 6.37
N ALA A 336 -38.89 1.97 5.27
CA ALA A 336 -39.39 1.89 3.90
C ALA A 336 -38.26 1.69 2.87
N THR A 337 -38.64 1.34 1.64
CA THR A 337 -37.76 1.48 0.46
C THR A 337 -37.45 2.96 0.16
N THR A 338 -36.33 3.26 -0.52
CA THR A 338 -35.96 4.67 -0.84
C THR A 338 -35.57 4.90 -2.31
N THR A 339 -35.79 6.12 -2.78
CA THR A 339 -35.28 6.66 -4.06
C THR A 339 -33.94 7.39 -3.92
N THR A 340 -33.49 7.73 -2.70
CA THR A 340 -32.32 8.60 -2.49
C THR A 340 -31.06 8.05 -3.16
N THR A 341 -30.28 8.90 -3.83
CA THR A 341 -28.93 8.57 -4.34
C THR A 341 -27.88 9.38 -3.57
N TRP A 342 -26.76 8.76 -3.21
CA TRP A 342 -25.61 9.44 -2.62
C TRP A 342 -24.36 9.26 -3.47
N ARG A 343 -23.47 10.26 -3.40
CA ARG A 343 -22.11 10.23 -3.94
C ARG A 343 -21.09 10.41 -2.80
N GLY A 344 -20.05 9.58 -2.80
CA GLY A 344 -18.81 9.83 -2.07
C GLY A 344 -17.66 10.04 -3.06
N ILE A 345 -16.72 10.96 -2.77
CA ILE A 345 -15.58 11.24 -3.65
C ILE A 345 -14.32 10.57 -3.09
N LEU A 346 -13.84 9.53 -3.76
CA LEU A 346 -12.68 8.72 -3.37
C LEU A 346 -11.36 9.44 -3.68
N SER A 347 -11.08 10.52 -2.92
CA SER A 347 -9.85 11.29 -3.01
C SER A 347 -8.77 10.81 -2.01
N GLY A 348 -7.49 11.04 -2.34
CA GLY A 348 -6.37 10.80 -1.40
C GLY A 348 -6.26 11.92 -0.35
N ARG A 349 -5.67 11.62 0.81
CA ARG A 349 -5.62 12.50 2.00
C ARG A 349 -4.20 12.93 2.37
N TRP A 350 -4.05 14.13 2.92
CA TRP A 350 -2.78 14.65 3.42
C TRP A 350 -2.62 14.44 4.94
N GLU A 351 -1.39 14.18 5.36
CA GLU A 351 -0.94 14.14 6.75
C GLU A 351 0.22 15.12 6.94
N LYS A 352 0.43 15.62 8.17
CA LYS A 352 1.60 16.43 8.54
C LYS A 352 2.60 15.54 9.27
N GLY A 353 3.84 15.49 8.79
CA GLY A 353 4.94 14.77 9.42
C GLY A 353 5.73 15.65 10.40
N ALA A 354 6.76 15.07 11.02
CA ALA A 354 7.68 15.81 11.88
C ALA A 354 8.41 16.90 11.09
N ALA A 355 8.50 18.11 11.65
CA ALA A 355 9.17 19.23 11.00
C ALA A 355 10.68 18.96 10.84
N MET A 356 11.25 19.43 9.73
CA MET A 356 12.67 19.28 9.42
C MET A 356 13.53 20.08 10.42
N PRO A 357 14.74 19.60 10.77
CA PRO A 357 15.66 20.34 11.65
C PRO A 357 16.26 21.58 10.97
N VAL A 358 16.18 21.67 9.63
CA VAL A 358 16.63 22.81 8.82
C VAL A 358 15.54 23.14 7.80
N ALA A 359 15.20 24.41 7.63
CA ALA A 359 14.31 24.84 6.54
C ALA A 359 15.04 24.84 5.19
N LEU A 360 14.45 24.24 4.16
CA LEU A 360 15.04 24.12 2.82
C LEU A 360 14.05 24.60 1.76
N GLY A 361 14.56 25.32 0.76
CA GLY A 361 13.93 25.56 -0.54
C GLY A 361 14.70 24.80 -1.62
N GLU A 362 14.15 24.76 -2.84
CA GLU A 362 14.80 24.14 -4.01
C GLU A 362 15.44 22.79 -3.72
N VAL A 363 14.57 21.92 -3.20
CA VAL A 363 14.86 20.64 -2.57
C VAL A 363 15.19 19.58 -3.61
N ALA A 364 16.15 18.72 -3.28
CA ALA A 364 16.44 17.49 -3.99
C ALA A 364 16.60 16.34 -2.98
N GLY A 365 16.35 15.10 -3.39
CA GLY A 365 16.42 13.98 -2.46
C GLY A 365 16.12 12.62 -3.06
N GLY A 366 16.08 11.62 -2.21
CA GLY A 366 15.81 10.23 -2.58
C GLY A 366 15.57 9.35 -1.37
N ILE A 367 14.97 8.18 -1.57
CA ILE A 367 14.70 7.21 -0.50
C ILE A 367 15.61 6.00 -0.70
N ILE A 368 16.33 5.63 0.36
CA ILE A 368 17.28 4.51 0.37
C ILE A 368 16.97 3.66 1.60
N GLY A 369 16.50 2.43 1.36
CA GLY A 369 15.93 1.59 2.43
C GLY A 369 14.75 2.28 3.12
N SER A 370 14.77 2.33 4.45
CA SER A 370 13.78 3.03 5.28
C SER A 370 14.09 4.50 5.53
N THR A 371 15.08 5.10 4.85
CA THR A 371 15.49 6.49 5.10
C THR A 371 15.26 7.40 3.89
N LEU A 372 14.55 8.50 4.11
CA LEU A 372 14.37 9.60 3.14
C LEU A 372 15.47 10.64 3.34
N TYR A 373 16.34 10.78 2.33
CA TYR A 373 17.45 11.73 2.32
C TYR A 373 17.09 12.99 1.55
N VAL A 374 17.40 14.16 2.11
CA VAL A 374 16.96 15.47 1.61
C VAL A 374 18.08 16.50 1.72
N VAL A 375 18.27 17.30 0.67
CA VAL A 375 19.18 18.45 0.58
C VAL A 375 18.47 19.63 -0.11
N GLY A 376 18.98 20.85 0.02
CA GLY A 376 18.40 22.01 -0.67
C GLY A 376 19.11 23.34 -0.42
N GLU A 377 18.75 24.33 -1.24
CA GLU A 377 19.18 25.74 -1.22
C GLU A 377 20.68 25.92 -0.86
N SER A 378 21.02 26.83 0.07
CA SER A 378 22.41 27.14 0.46
C SER A 378 22.90 26.30 1.66
N SER A 379 22.22 25.20 2.00
CA SER A 379 22.60 24.36 3.14
C SER A 379 23.57 23.25 2.73
N ALA A 380 24.66 23.07 3.46
CA ALA A 380 25.58 21.94 3.27
C ALA A 380 25.04 20.63 3.88
N ALA A 381 23.96 20.69 4.67
CA ALA A 381 23.47 19.55 5.44
C ALA A 381 22.77 18.49 4.58
N THR A 382 23.16 17.24 4.81
CA THR A 382 22.40 16.06 4.39
C THR A 382 21.38 15.75 5.48
N LEU A 383 20.09 16.01 5.22
CA LEU A 383 19.02 15.63 6.15
C LEU A 383 18.61 14.17 5.92
N ALA A 384 18.28 13.45 6.98
CA ALA A 384 17.82 12.06 6.93
C ALA A 384 16.60 11.86 7.83
N TYR A 385 15.49 11.42 7.24
CA TYR A 385 14.25 11.09 7.93
C TYR A 385 14.06 9.57 7.97
N ASP A 386 13.89 9.02 9.16
CA ASP A 386 13.58 7.60 9.34
C ASP A 386 12.08 7.38 9.18
N LEU A 387 11.70 6.53 8.23
CA LEU A 387 10.31 6.25 7.88
C LEU A 387 9.66 5.23 8.82
N GLY A 388 10.44 4.48 9.60
CA GLY A 388 9.95 3.55 10.61
C GLY A 388 9.62 4.26 11.91
N THR A 389 10.58 5.02 12.46
CA THR A 389 10.36 5.80 13.69
C THR A 389 9.64 7.13 13.44
N SER A 390 9.48 7.54 12.18
CA SER A 390 8.88 8.82 11.78
C SER A 390 9.61 10.07 12.32
N THR A 391 10.92 9.97 12.56
CA THR A 391 11.76 11.03 13.15
C THR A 391 12.92 11.47 12.25
N TRP A 392 13.31 12.74 12.36
CA TRP A 392 14.54 13.23 11.73
C TRP A 392 15.76 12.83 12.58
N ARG A 393 16.78 12.29 11.93
CA ARG A 393 18.08 11.98 12.54
C ARG A 393 18.93 13.27 12.62
N SER A 394 19.91 13.30 13.53
CA SER A 394 20.78 14.49 13.70
C SER A 394 21.55 14.81 12.42
N THR A 395 21.61 16.09 12.06
CA THR A 395 22.35 16.58 10.88
C THR A 395 23.86 16.47 11.04
N SER A 396 24.36 16.44 12.28
CA SER A 396 25.78 16.18 12.59
C SER A 396 26.20 14.72 12.34
N SER A 397 25.25 13.78 12.26
CA SER A 397 25.53 12.37 11.98
C SER A 397 25.83 12.09 10.51
N PHE A 398 25.65 13.04 9.59
CA PHE A 398 25.80 12.83 8.15
C PHE A 398 26.80 13.79 7.50
N ALA A 399 27.59 13.26 6.56
CA ALA A 399 28.55 14.07 5.83
C ALA A 399 27.86 15.21 5.07
N GLN A 400 28.44 16.39 5.19
CA GLN A 400 27.99 17.59 4.47
C GLN A 400 28.34 17.46 2.98
N ARG A 401 27.50 17.98 2.09
CA ARG A 401 27.76 17.95 0.64
C ARG A 401 28.90 18.91 0.26
N PRO A 402 29.83 18.50 -0.63
CA PRO A 402 31.03 19.27 -0.92
C PRO A 402 30.76 20.52 -1.77
N LEU A 403 29.76 20.50 -2.66
CA LEU A 403 29.42 21.62 -3.53
C LEU A 403 27.98 22.07 -3.23
N VAL A 404 27.89 23.18 -2.50
CA VAL A 404 26.62 23.79 -2.08
C VAL A 404 26.01 24.57 -3.24
N GLY A 405 24.81 24.18 -3.64
CA GLY A 405 24.06 24.75 -4.75
C GLY A 405 22.56 24.50 -4.63
N HIS A 406 21.79 25.13 -5.53
CA HIS A 406 20.32 25.12 -5.52
C HIS A 406 19.76 24.53 -6.83
N HIS A 407 18.52 24.04 -6.82
CA HIS A 407 17.83 23.46 -7.99
C HIS A 407 18.55 22.24 -8.60
N HIS A 408 19.05 21.33 -7.77
CA HIS A 408 19.62 20.06 -8.25
C HIS A 408 18.50 19.14 -8.79
N ALA A 409 18.78 18.42 -9.87
CA ALA A 409 18.03 17.22 -10.19
C ALA A 409 18.57 16.03 -9.38
N ALA A 410 17.75 15.01 -9.09
CA ALA A 410 18.20 13.88 -8.26
C ALA A 410 17.52 12.53 -8.57
N GLU A 411 18.34 11.47 -8.52
CA GLU A 411 17.92 10.07 -8.65
C GLU A 411 18.64 9.18 -7.63
N VAL A 412 18.03 8.03 -7.31
CA VAL A 412 18.65 6.99 -6.48
C VAL A 412 19.07 5.84 -7.37
N VAL A 413 20.35 5.49 -7.37
CA VAL A 413 20.88 4.34 -8.13
C VAL A 413 21.83 3.53 -7.25
N GLY A 414 21.69 2.19 -7.26
CA GLY A 414 22.57 1.29 -6.49
C GLY A 414 22.59 1.56 -4.98
N GLY A 415 21.51 2.12 -4.41
CA GLY A 415 21.44 2.50 -3.00
C GLY A 415 22.23 3.77 -2.65
N LYS A 416 22.51 4.64 -3.61
CA LYS A 416 23.20 5.94 -3.44
C LYS A 416 22.35 7.07 -4.01
N LEU A 417 22.43 8.26 -3.41
CA LEU A 417 21.74 9.47 -3.90
C LEU A 417 22.67 10.23 -4.84
N TYR A 418 22.26 10.40 -6.09
CA TYR A 418 22.96 11.21 -7.08
C TYR A 418 22.25 12.56 -7.20
N LEU A 419 22.99 13.65 -7.00
CA LEU A 419 22.60 15.00 -7.37
C LEU A 419 23.27 15.36 -8.69
N PHE A 420 22.52 16.00 -9.58
CA PHE A 420 23.00 16.43 -10.89
C PHE A 420 22.81 17.93 -11.07
N GLY A 421 23.88 18.60 -11.50
CA GLY A 421 23.89 19.99 -11.90
C GLY A 421 23.48 20.91 -10.75
N GLY A 422 22.55 21.82 -11.02
CA GLY A 422 22.13 22.89 -10.12
C GLY A 422 22.77 24.24 -10.47
N LEU A 423 22.42 25.26 -9.70
CA LEU A 423 22.98 26.61 -9.78
C LEU A 423 23.95 26.85 -8.61
N GLY A 424 24.87 27.81 -8.78
CA GLY A 424 25.98 28.03 -7.84
C GLY A 424 27.09 26.99 -7.99
N SER A 425 27.77 26.63 -6.89
CA SER A 425 29.00 25.80 -6.95
C SER A 425 28.80 24.36 -7.45
N GLY A 426 27.55 23.88 -7.49
CA GLY A 426 27.19 22.58 -8.09
C GLY A 426 27.04 22.59 -9.62
N GLY A 427 27.17 23.75 -10.28
CA GLY A 427 26.91 23.92 -11.71
C GLY A 427 27.61 22.88 -12.60
N GLY A 428 26.81 22.01 -13.23
CA GLY A 428 27.29 20.93 -14.11
C GLY A 428 28.01 19.78 -13.41
N LYS A 429 27.95 19.67 -12.09
CA LYS A 429 28.63 18.62 -11.33
C LYS A 429 27.69 17.46 -10.98
N VAL A 430 28.26 16.28 -10.80
CA VAL A 430 27.55 15.11 -10.27
C VAL A 430 28.08 14.83 -8.87
N GLN A 431 27.22 14.93 -7.86
CA GLN A 431 27.57 14.65 -6.46
C GLN A 431 26.84 13.38 -6.00
N ILE A 432 27.60 12.40 -5.48
CA ILE A 432 27.09 11.06 -5.17
C ILE A 432 27.26 10.83 -3.67
N PHE A 433 26.15 10.76 -2.94
CA PHE A 433 26.13 10.39 -1.52
C PHE A 433 25.95 8.90 -1.34
N ASP A 434 26.94 8.27 -0.71
CA ASP A 434 26.89 6.90 -0.25
C ASP A 434 26.50 6.87 1.24
N PRO A 435 25.27 6.44 1.61
CA PRO A 435 24.84 6.40 3.00
C PRO A 435 25.48 5.26 3.81
N ARG A 436 26.05 4.23 3.16
CA ARG A 436 26.77 3.15 3.86
C ARG A 436 28.16 3.62 4.28
N ALA A 437 28.84 4.34 3.39
CA ALA A 437 30.13 4.98 3.68
C ALA A 437 30.00 6.34 4.38
N ASN A 438 28.77 6.84 4.55
CA ASN A 438 28.43 8.19 5.02
C ASN A 438 29.31 9.27 4.35
N ARG A 439 29.40 9.24 3.02
CA ARG A 439 30.39 10.04 2.27
C ARG A 439 29.87 10.52 0.94
N TRP A 440 30.17 11.77 0.62
CA TRP A 440 30.00 12.34 -0.72
C TRP A 440 31.22 12.09 -1.61
N THR A 441 30.98 11.82 -2.88
CA THR A 441 31.98 11.64 -3.94
C THR A 441 31.51 12.37 -5.21
N LEU A 442 32.37 12.51 -6.22
CA LEU A 442 32.02 13.16 -7.49
C LEU A 442 31.95 12.12 -8.63
N GLY A 443 30.95 12.27 -9.50
CA GLY A 443 30.88 11.61 -10.80
C GLY A 443 31.45 12.49 -11.92
N ALA A 444 31.36 12.02 -13.16
CA ALA A 444 31.78 12.77 -14.34
C ALA A 444 30.90 14.01 -14.57
N ASP A 445 31.54 15.16 -14.84
CA ASP A 445 30.89 16.43 -15.16
C ASP A 445 29.87 16.29 -16.30
N MET A 446 28.79 17.06 -16.21
CA MET A 446 27.71 17.08 -17.19
C MET A 446 28.15 17.71 -18.54
N PRO A 447 27.64 17.23 -19.68
CA PRO A 447 27.90 17.83 -21.00
C PRO A 447 27.30 19.24 -21.17
N PHE A 448 26.42 19.64 -20.24
CA PHE A 448 25.96 21.02 -20.07
C PHE A 448 25.72 21.33 -18.59
N ALA A 449 26.23 22.47 -18.12
CA ALA A 449 26.11 22.90 -16.74
C ALA A 449 24.72 23.49 -16.46
N THR A 450 23.73 22.62 -16.22
CA THR A 450 22.32 23.00 -16.04
C THR A 450 21.83 22.94 -14.59
N GLY A 451 21.05 23.93 -14.18
CA GLY A 451 20.22 23.88 -12.97
C GLY A 451 18.73 23.79 -13.29
N ALA A 452 17.91 23.29 -12.35
CA ALA A 452 16.46 23.12 -12.51
C ALA A 452 16.05 22.26 -13.74
N ALA A 453 16.86 21.24 -14.05
CA ALA A 453 16.60 20.29 -15.13
C ALA A 453 15.58 19.21 -14.73
N ALA A 454 14.81 18.72 -15.71
CA ALA A 454 13.91 17.58 -15.53
C ALA A 454 14.71 16.27 -15.49
N SER A 455 14.45 15.40 -14.51
CA SER A 455 15.10 14.09 -14.36
C SER A 455 14.14 12.90 -14.39
N ALA A 456 14.65 11.76 -14.90
CA ALA A 456 14.09 10.44 -14.60
C ALA A 456 15.16 9.33 -14.68
N LEU A 457 14.99 8.30 -13.86
CA LEU A 457 15.71 7.03 -13.97
C LEU A 457 14.94 6.07 -14.91
N ILE A 458 15.61 5.51 -15.93
CA ILE A 458 15.03 4.52 -16.86
C ILE A 458 16.08 3.44 -17.15
N GLY A 459 15.77 2.18 -16.85
CA GLY A 459 16.68 1.06 -17.11
C GLY A 459 18.03 1.12 -16.35
N GLY A 460 18.11 1.86 -15.24
CA GLY A 460 19.35 2.11 -14.49
C GLY A 460 20.13 3.35 -14.95
N GLU A 461 19.79 3.91 -16.11
CA GLU A 461 20.40 5.12 -16.66
C GLU A 461 19.60 6.38 -16.25
N VAL A 462 20.28 7.49 -15.97
CA VAL A 462 19.62 8.75 -15.59
C VAL A 462 19.53 9.68 -16.80
N TYR A 463 18.31 10.14 -17.11
CA TYR A 463 18.04 11.08 -18.20
C TYR A 463 17.80 12.48 -17.63
N LEU A 464 18.47 13.49 -18.19
CA LEU A 464 18.32 14.90 -17.82
C LEU A 464 17.97 15.77 -19.03
N ALA A 465 16.85 16.49 -18.92
CA ALA A 465 16.29 17.31 -19.98
C ALA A 465 16.15 18.77 -19.53
N GLY A 466 16.66 19.70 -20.34
CA GLY A 466 16.45 21.13 -20.15
C GLY A 466 17.14 21.73 -18.93
N GLY A 467 16.44 22.65 -18.25
CA GLY A 467 16.97 23.50 -17.19
C GLY A 467 17.64 24.79 -17.71
N ILE A 468 18.46 25.41 -16.86
CA ILE A 468 19.10 26.72 -17.09
C ILE A 468 20.61 26.55 -17.17
N VAL A 469 21.22 27.00 -18.27
CA VAL A 469 22.67 27.02 -18.51
C VAL A 469 23.12 28.47 -18.68
N GLY A 470 23.95 28.97 -17.76
CA GLY A 470 24.19 30.41 -17.63
C GLY A 470 22.87 31.12 -17.27
N SER A 471 22.45 32.10 -18.06
CA SER A 471 21.11 32.73 -17.96
C SER A 471 20.08 32.17 -18.94
N SER A 472 20.43 31.16 -19.75
CA SER A 472 19.61 30.65 -20.86
C SER A 472 18.90 29.33 -20.53
N THR A 473 17.61 29.24 -20.85
CA THR A 473 16.88 27.96 -20.78
C THR A 473 17.29 27.07 -21.95
N THR A 474 17.68 25.81 -21.67
CA THR A 474 18.11 24.86 -22.70
C THR A 474 17.02 23.84 -23.06
N SER A 475 17.18 23.22 -24.23
CA SER A 475 16.41 22.06 -24.71
C SER A 475 17.24 20.78 -24.78
N ARG A 476 18.53 20.80 -24.41
CA ARG A 476 19.41 19.63 -24.49
C ARG A 476 18.91 18.49 -23.59
N LEU A 477 19.08 17.27 -24.07
CA LEU A 477 18.82 16.02 -23.37
C LEU A 477 20.12 15.22 -23.31
N ALA A 478 20.49 14.72 -22.14
CA ALA A 478 21.58 13.75 -22.01
C ALA A 478 21.21 12.61 -21.07
N ARG A 479 21.81 11.45 -21.32
CA ARG A 479 21.77 10.28 -20.47
C ARG A 479 23.13 10.11 -19.77
N TYR A 480 23.10 9.77 -18.50
CA TYR A 480 24.25 9.37 -17.70
C TYR A 480 24.15 7.89 -17.38
N SER A 481 25.26 7.17 -17.58
CA SER A 481 25.42 5.81 -17.09
C SER A 481 26.21 5.80 -15.79
N PRO A 482 25.59 5.44 -14.65
CA PRO A 482 26.29 5.29 -13.37
C PRO A 482 27.29 4.13 -13.36
N ALA A 483 27.17 3.16 -14.29
CA ALA A 483 28.04 1.99 -14.38
C ALA A 483 29.40 2.32 -15.02
N SER A 484 29.40 3.06 -16.14
CA SER A 484 30.64 3.51 -16.81
C SER A 484 31.10 4.91 -16.38
N ASN A 485 30.29 5.65 -15.61
CA ASN A 485 30.54 7.04 -15.23
C ASN A 485 30.68 7.96 -16.48
N THR A 486 29.81 7.79 -17.48
CA THR A 486 29.87 8.52 -18.76
C THR A 486 28.53 9.12 -19.16
N TRP A 487 28.59 10.20 -19.94
CA TRP A 487 27.42 10.86 -20.53
C TRP A 487 27.24 10.53 -22.02
N THR A 488 26.02 10.67 -22.52
CA THR A 488 25.65 10.58 -23.93
C THR A 488 24.55 11.60 -24.22
N GLU A 489 24.75 12.50 -25.18
CA GLU A 489 23.69 13.41 -25.62
C GLU A 489 22.71 12.72 -26.59
N LEU A 490 21.46 13.17 -26.54
CA LEU A 490 20.30 12.56 -27.20
C LEU A 490 19.46 13.63 -27.90
N THR A 491 18.39 13.23 -28.60
CA THR A 491 17.51 14.17 -29.32
C THR A 491 16.96 15.23 -28.36
N ALA A 492 17.20 16.51 -28.69
CA ALA A 492 16.77 17.64 -27.88
C ALA A 492 15.24 17.75 -27.76
N MET A 493 14.78 18.36 -26.67
CA MET A 493 13.37 18.64 -26.39
C MET A 493 12.75 19.52 -27.49
N PRO A 494 11.47 19.32 -27.88
CA PRO A 494 10.78 20.20 -28.83
C PRO A 494 10.66 21.64 -28.35
N GLN A 495 10.70 21.86 -27.03
CA GLN A 495 10.68 23.19 -26.41
C GLN A 495 11.52 23.14 -25.12
N GLY A 496 12.58 23.95 -25.06
CA GLY A 496 13.41 24.11 -23.86
C GLY A 496 12.62 24.68 -22.69
N ARG A 497 12.85 24.14 -21.49
CA ARG A 497 12.11 24.46 -20.27
C ARG A 497 12.95 24.20 -19.02
N ASN A 498 12.70 24.97 -17.96
CA ASN A 498 13.33 24.83 -16.65
C ASN A 498 12.25 24.73 -15.55
N HIS A 499 12.61 24.20 -14.37
CA HIS A 499 11.69 23.97 -13.23
C HIS A 499 10.41 23.20 -13.62
N ALA A 500 10.55 22.22 -14.51
CA ALA A 500 9.48 21.35 -14.97
C ALA A 500 9.40 20.08 -14.11
N ALA A 501 8.18 19.60 -13.84
CA ALA A 501 8.02 18.35 -13.11
C ALA A 501 8.32 17.17 -14.04
N ALA A 502 9.12 16.20 -13.60
CA ALA A 502 9.48 15.06 -14.43
C ALA A 502 9.66 13.76 -13.64
N THR A 503 9.44 12.64 -14.33
CA THR A 503 9.65 11.27 -13.85
C THR A 503 9.45 10.27 -15.02
N SER A 504 9.42 8.97 -14.76
CA SER A 504 9.21 7.92 -15.77
C SER A 504 8.07 6.96 -15.39
N ASP A 505 7.44 6.33 -16.39
CA ASP A 505 6.56 5.16 -16.22
C ASP A 505 7.33 3.82 -16.10
N GLY A 506 8.67 3.89 -16.17
CA GLY A 506 9.59 2.76 -16.27
C GLY A 506 10.17 2.56 -17.67
N GLN A 507 9.59 3.19 -18.70
CA GLN A 507 10.01 3.07 -20.11
C GLN A 507 10.30 4.42 -20.78
N ARG A 508 9.59 5.50 -20.41
CA ARG A 508 9.65 6.81 -21.06
C ARG A 508 9.80 7.94 -20.05
N LEU A 509 10.54 8.98 -20.43
CA LEU A 509 10.63 10.22 -19.65
C LEU A 509 9.40 11.09 -19.95
N PHE A 510 8.67 11.47 -18.91
CA PHE A 510 7.58 12.44 -18.97
C PHE A 510 8.02 13.75 -18.29
N VAL A 511 7.75 14.88 -18.95
CA VAL A 511 8.04 16.23 -18.46
C VAL A 511 6.77 17.07 -18.56
N PHE A 512 6.32 17.63 -17.44
CA PHE A 512 5.06 18.35 -17.28
C PHE A 512 5.33 19.82 -16.97
N GLY A 513 4.81 20.72 -17.80
CA GLY A 513 4.90 22.18 -17.59
C GLY A 513 6.34 22.68 -17.46
N GLY A 514 6.61 23.47 -16.42
CA GLY A 514 7.87 24.23 -16.27
C GLY A 514 7.75 25.63 -16.89
N ARG A 515 8.84 26.38 -16.94
CA ARG A 515 8.89 27.74 -17.51
C ARG A 515 9.99 27.90 -18.57
N GLY A 516 9.84 28.92 -19.41
CA GLY A 516 10.92 29.43 -20.26
C GLY A 516 11.82 30.43 -19.50
N PRO A 517 12.66 31.20 -20.22
CA PRO A 517 13.41 32.30 -19.62
C PRO A 517 12.46 33.45 -19.24
N GLY A 518 12.68 34.07 -18.08
CA GLY A 518 11.91 35.23 -17.63
C GLY A 518 12.62 36.56 -17.87
N THR A 519 11.87 37.66 -17.78
CA THR A 519 12.37 39.03 -17.93
C THR A 519 12.70 39.67 -16.58
N GLY A 520 13.89 40.25 -16.42
CA GLY A 520 14.30 40.94 -15.20
C GLY A 520 15.05 40.02 -14.24
N ASP A 521 16.16 39.48 -14.70
CA ASP A 521 17.10 38.71 -13.88
C ASP A 521 17.85 39.65 -12.91
N PHE A 522 17.86 39.31 -11.62
CA PHE A 522 18.50 40.09 -10.57
C PHE A 522 19.96 39.66 -10.31
N ASN A 523 20.35 38.45 -10.71
CA ASN A 523 21.61 37.80 -10.32
C ASN A 523 22.49 37.40 -11.52
N GLY A 524 21.92 37.29 -12.73
CA GLY A 524 22.59 36.77 -13.93
C GLY A 524 22.52 35.25 -14.10
N ASP A 525 21.73 34.54 -13.28
CA ASP A 525 21.60 33.08 -13.26
C ASP A 525 20.37 32.55 -14.01
N GLY A 526 19.60 33.43 -14.68
CA GLY A 526 18.40 33.10 -15.43
C GLY A 526 17.20 32.65 -14.58
N ASN A 527 17.31 32.60 -13.25
CA ASN A 527 16.26 32.07 -12.39
C ASN A 527 15.16 33.10 -12.08
N VAL A 528 14.35 33.39 -13.09
CA VAL A 528 13.28 34.39 -13.01
C VAL A 528 11.92 33.72 -12.91
N VAL A 529 11.13 34.08 -11.88
CA VAL A 529 9.73 33.64 -11.73
C VAL A 529 8.90 34.13 -12.93
N ALA A 530 8.41 33.16 -13.71
CA ALA A 530 7.58 33.36 -14.89
C ALA A 530 6.26 32.58 -14.77
N ASN A 531 5.29 32.87 -15.64
CA ASN A 531 4.17 31.96 -15.87
C ASN A 531 4.70 30.72 -16.59
N GLY A 532 4.24 29.53 -16.20
CA GLY A 532 4.71 28.28 -16.79
C GLY A 532 3.82 27.74 -17.91
N PHE A 533 4.36 26.77 -18.63
CA PHE A 533 3.67 26.04 -19.68
C PHE A 533 2.67 25.03 -19.10
N ASP A 534 1.62 24.76 -19.86
CA ASP A 534 0.69 23.63 -19.73
C ASP A 534 1.15 22.40 -20.54
N THR A 535 2.11 22.58 -21.45
CA THR A 535 2.54 21.51 -22.36
C THR A 535 3.23 20.35 -21.64
N VAL A 536 2.83 19.13 -22.01
CA VAL A 536 3.45 17.87 -21.60
C VAL A 536 4.38 17.42 -22.72
N GLN A 537 5.57 16.94 -22.38
CA GLN A 537 6.57 16.39 -23.29
C GLN A 537 6.95 14.98 -22.86
N VAL A 538 6.95 14.03 -23.81
CA VAL A 538 7.23 12.61 -23.57
C VAL A 538 8.34 12.16 -24.51
N TYR A 539 9.42 11.63 -23.95
CA TYR A 539 10.57 11.11 -24.67
C TYR A 539 10.59 9.58 -24.63
N ASP A 540 10.71 8.96 -25.80
CA ASP A 540 10.89 7.53 -25.96
C ASP A 540 12.38 7.21 -26.17
N PRO A 541 13.06 6.56 -25.19
CA PRO A 541 14.49 6.29 -25.27
C PRO A 541 14.86 5.16 -26.24
N VAL A 542 13.91 4.33 -26.66
CA VAL A 542 14.14 3.28 -27.65
C VAL A 542 14.12 3.87 -29.06
N ALA A 543 13.18 4.78 -29.32
CA ALA A 543 13.11 5.50 -30.60
C ALA A 543 14.04 6.72 -30.68
N ASN A 544 14.54 7.25 -29.56
CA ASN A 544 15.24 8.54 -29.45
C ASN A 544 14.42 9.72 -30.03
N THR A 545 13.12 9.76 -29.71
CA THR A 545 12.15 10.75 -30.24
C THR A 545 11.26 11.35 -29.15
N TRP A 546 10.67 12.51 -29.44
CA TRP A 546 9.74 13.21 -28.56
C TRP A 546 8.33 13.30 -29.15
N ARG A 547 7.33 13.27 -28.27
CA ARG A 547 5.94 13.72 -28.50
C ARG A 547 5.59 14.84 -27.53
N SER A 548 4.67 15.73 -27.89
CA SER A 548 4.21 16.79 -26.98
C SER A 548 2.75 17.18 -27.24
N SER A 549 2.06 17.63 -26.19
CA SER A 549 0.65 18.03 -26.21
C SER A 549 0.36 19.36 -26.94
N ASP A 550 1.39 20.09 -27.36
CA ASP A 550 1.24 21.25 -28.26
C ASP A 550 0.83 20.83 -29.69
N ASN A 551 1.27 19.65 -30.13
CA ASN A 551 0.78 18.98 -31.32
C ASN A 551 -0.57 18.30 -31.02
N ALA A 552 -1.64 18.81 -31.62
CA ALA A 552 -3.00 18.28 -31.47
C ALA A 552 -3.14 16.78 -31.85
N ASN A 553 -2.29 16.27 -32.75
CA ASN A 553 -2.28 14.87 -33.17
C ASN A 553 -1.42 13.96 -32.26
N SER A 554 -0.83 14.50 -31.19
CA SER A 554 0.06 13.74 -30.30
C SER A 554 -0.63 12.69 -29.45
N GLY A 555 -1.94 12.82 -29.22
CA GLY A 555 -2.69 11.97 -28.28
C GLY A 555 -2.28 12.16 -26.81
N ILE A 556 -1.77 13.34 -26.44
CA ILE A 556 -1.36 13.69 -25.06
C ILE A 556 -2.16 14.91 -24.60
N ALA A 557 -2.87 14.82 -23.49
CA ALA A 557 -3.64 15.92 -22.91
C ALA A 557 -2.73 16.91 -22.14
N PRO A 558 -2.85 18.23 -22.35
CA PRO A 558 -2.06 19.23 -21.63
C PRO A 558 -2.40 19.29 -20.12
N LEU A 559 -1.43 19.73 -19.31
CA LEU A 559 -1.56 19.95 -17.87
C LEU A 559 -2.64 21.02 -17.59
N PRO A 560 -3.70 20.77 -16.79
CA PRO A 560 -4.86 21.66 -16.71
C PRO A 560 -4.61 23.09 -16.18
N VAL A 561 -3.45 23.35 -15.56
CA VAL A 561 -2.99 24.71 -15.20
C VAL A 561 -1.48 24.78 -15.43
N GLY A 562 -1.06 25.57 -16.41
CA GLY A 562 0.35 25.79 -16.74
C GLY A 562 1.11 26.56 -15.66
N ARG A 563 2.25 26.00 -15.22
CA ARG A 563 3.02 26.50 -14.06
C ARG A 563 4.46 25.99 -14.06
N GLY A 564 5.34 26.67 -13.33
CA GLY A 564 6.75 26.32 -13.13
C GLY A 564 7.08 26.12 -11.65
N GLY A 565 8.36 26.10 -11.28
CA GLY A 565 8.81 25.88 -9.89
C GLY A 565 8.40 24.52 -9.31
N MET A 566 8.05 23.56 -10.17
CA MET A 566 7.58 22.24 -9.73
C MET A 566 8.77 21.31 -9.52
N GLY A 567 8.68 20.51 -8.47
CA GLY A 567 9.62 19.43 -8.18
C GLY A 567 9.42 18.20 -9.05
N LYS A 568 10.09 17.11 -8.66
CA LYS A 568 9.89 15.76 -9.20
C LYS A 568 8.40 15.39 -9.29
N ALA A 569 8.00 14.81 -10.42
CA ALA A 569 6.70 14.15 -10.53
C ALA A 569 6.77 12.74 -9.92
N VAL A 570 5.64 12.18 -9.49
CA VAL A 570 5.59 10.80 -9.00
C VAL A 570 4.73 9.95 -9.91
N TYR A 571 5.26 8.82 -10.36
CA TYR A 571 4.46 7.76 -10.99
C TYR A 571 4.05 6.73 -9.95
N ALA A 572 2.74 6.51 -9.76
CA ALA A 572 2.19 5.58 -8.77
C ALA A 572 0.87 4.97 -9.26
N GLY A 573 0.72 3.64 -9.15
CA GLY A 573 -0.49 2.92 -9.56
C GLY A 573 -0.88 3.11 -11.03
N GLY A 574 0.08 3.39 -11.92
CA GLY A 574 -0.18 3.69 -13.33
C GLY A 574 -0.48 5.16 -13.66
N GLN A 575 -0.47 6.06 -12.68
CA GLN A 575 -0.80 7.49 -12.86
C GLN A 575 0.36 8.40 -12.45
N PHE A 576 0.48 9.56 -13.10
CA PHE A 576 1.46 10.61 -12.76
C PHE A 576 0.82 11.67 -11.86
N TYR A 577 1.50 12.02 -10.78
CA TYR A 577 1.11 13.05 -9.82
C TYR A 577 2.05 14.25 -9.98
N VAL A 578 1.48 15.42 -10.26
CA VAL A 578 2.19 16.69 -10.48
C VAL A 578 1.73 17.70 -9.43
N LEU A 579 2.64 18.04 -8.50
CA LEU A 579 2.32 18.75 -7.26
C LEU A 579 2.91 20.17 -7.24
N GLY A 580 2.17 21.10 -6.64
CA GLY A 580 2.67 22.43 -6.28
C GLY A 580 3.12 23.27 -7.47
N GLY A 581 4.16 24.08 -7.24
CA GLY A 581 4.74 25.01 -8.20
C GLY A 581 4.43 26.48 -7.89
N GLU A 582 4.88 27.37 -8.77
CA GLU A 582 4.71 28.82 -8.68
C GLU A 582 4.35 29.45 -10.03
N THR A 583 4.04 30.75 -10.01
CA THR A 583 3.79 31.55 -11.20
C THR A 583 4.14 33.02 -10.98
N LYS A 584 4.34 33.79 -12.06
CA LYS A 584 4.38 35.26 -11.96
C LYS A 584 3.01 35.85 -11.63
N ASN A 585 1.97 35.59 -12.45
CA ASN A 585 0.62 36.17 -12.32
C ASN A 585 -0.53 35.21 -12.77
N SER A 586 -0.31 33.90 -12.99
CA SER A 586 -1.38 32.99 -13.45
C SER A 586 -2.48 32.76 -12.39
N THR A 587 -3.66 32.38 -12.87
CA THR A 587 -4.83 32.05 -12.04
C THR A 587 -4.64 30.77 -11.23
N GLY A 588 -5.44 30.61 -10.16
CA GLY A 588 -5.45 29.43 -9.29
C GLY A 588 -4.30 29.33 -8.28
N ALA A 589 -3.36 30.29 -8.28
CA ALA A 589 -2.33 30.41 -7.27
C ALA A 589 -2.84 31.10 -6.00
N THR A 590 -2.15 30.92 -4.88
CA THR A 590 -2.37 31.68 -3.63
C THR A 590 -1.93 33.15 -3.78
N PRO A 591 -2.28 34.06 -2.85
CA PRO A 591 -1.73 35.42 -2.82
C PRO A 591 -0.18 35.46 -2.82
N ASN A 592 0.44 34.43 -2.25
CA ASN A 592 1.89 34.22 -2.23
C ASN A 592 2.47 33.68 -3.57
N LYS A 593 1.64 33.58 -4.61
CA LYS A 593 1.98 33.15 -5.98
C LYS A 593 2.48 31.71 -6.14
N VAL A 594 2.33 30.90 -5.09
CA VAL A 594 2.56 29.44 -5.09
C VAL A 594 1.25 28.66 -5.15
N TYR A 595 1.30 27.44 -5.67
CA TYR A 595 0.18 26.52 -5.80
C TYR A 595 0.16 25.47 -4.68
N ASN A 596 -1.03 25.10 -4.22
CA ASN A 596 -1.30 23.86 -3.47
C ASN A 596 -1.89 22.75 -4.36
N ARG A 597 -1.87 22.92 -5.69
CA ARG A 597 -2.59 22.06 -6.62
C ARG A 597 -1.89 20.69 -6.78
N VAL A 598 -2.70 19.64 -6.84
CA VAL A 598 -2.29 18.28 -7.22
C VAL A 598 -3.03 17.93 -8.50
N ASP A 599 -2.33 17.76 -9.61
CA ASP A 599 -2.86 17.20 -10.83
C ASP A 599 -2.48 15.72 -10.94
N ILE A 600 -3.41 14.89 -11.42
CA ILE A 600 -3.19 13.45 -11.60
C ILE A 600 -3.53 13.08 -13.04
N TYR A 601 -2.53 12.65 -13.80
CA TYR A 601 -2.66 12.21 -15.20
C TYR A 601 -2.72 10.69 -15.28
N ASN A 602 -3.69 10.18 -16.04
CA ASN A 602 -3.74 8.79 -16.46
C ASN A 602 -3.28 8.67 -17.92
N PRO A 603 -2.09 8.12 -18.20
CA PRO A 603 -1.56 7.98 -19.56
C PRO A 603 -2.31 6.94 -20.39
N VAL A 604 -3.07 6.01 -19.77
CA VAL A 604 -3.83 4.97 -20.47
C VAL A 604 -5.15 5.53 -21.00
N THR A 605 -5.85 6.35 -20.21
CA THR A 605 -7.11 7.01 -20.63
C THR A 605 -6.88 8.39 -21.24
N ASN A 606 -5.64 8.89 -21.24
CA ASN A 606 -5.26 10.25 -21.63
C ASN A 606 -6.11 11.35 -20.96
N THR A 607 -6.39 11.21 -19.66
CA THR A 607 -7.21 12.16 -18.89
C THR A 607 -6.54 12.66 -17.62
N TRP A 608 -6.88 13.88 -17.25
CA TRP A 608 -6.46 14.52 -16.00
C TRP A 608 -7.61 14.60 -15.00
N ARG A 609 -7.27 14.54 -13.71
CA ARG A 609 -8.17 14.85 -12.59
C ARG A 609 -7.41 15.64 -11.52
N THR A 610 -8.12 16.46 -10.74
CA THR A 610 -7.53 17.19 -9.62
C THR A 610 -7.53 16.28 -8.38
N GLY A 611 -6.37 16.12 -7.73
CA GLY A 611 -6.26 15.47 -6.43
C GLY A 611 -6.56 16.44 -5.28
N ALA A 612 -6.68 15.94 -4.05
CA ALA A 612 -6.86 16.81 -2.89
C ALA A 612 -5.64 17.74 -2.73
N PRO A 613 -5.85 19.05 -2.51
CA PRO A 613 -4.77 20.04 -2.49
C PRO A 613 -3.82 19.84 -1.31
N MET A 614 -2.57 20.25 -1.50
CA MET A 614 -1.56 20.30 -0.43
C MET A 614 -2.05 21.20 0.71
N PRO A 615 -1.84 20.84 2.00
CA PRO A 615 -2.20 21.71 3.11
C PRO A 615 -1.44 23.04 3.04
N THR A 616 -0.16 23.01 2.66
CA THR A 616 0.64 24.21 2.40
C THR A 616 0.98 24.33 0.91
N ALA A 617 0.59 25.45 0.29
CA ALA A 617 1.00 25.79 -1.07
C ALA A 617 2.53 26.00 -1.15
N ARG A 618 3.20 25.27 -2.07
CA ARG A 618 4.67 25.22 -2.12
C ARG A 618 5.21 25.03 -3.54
N HIS A 619 6.39 25.60 -3.79
CA HIS A 619 7.25 25.36 -4.96
C HIS A 619 8.63 24.88 -4.50
N GLY A 620 9.52 24.48 -5.41
CA GLY A 620 10.88 24.05 -5.04
C GLY A 620 10.93 22.80 -4.16
N ILE A 621 9.92 21.94 -4.31
CA ILE A 621 9.70 20.71 -3.53
C ILE A 621 10.38 19.51 -4.20
N PHE A 622 10.47 18.36 -3.50
CA PHE A 622 10.87 17.09 -4.13
C PHE A 622 9.98 15.93 -3.64
N PRO A 623 8.82 15.69 -4.27
CA PRO A 623 7.92 14.58 -3.95
C PRO A 623 8.58 13.21 -4.16
N LEU A 624 8.52 12.34 -3.16
CA LEU A 624 9.14 11.00 -3.18
C LEU A 624 8.16 9.91 -2.73
N LEU A 625 8.11 8.79 -3.45
CA LEU A 625 7.16 7.69 -3.23
C LEU A 625 7.81 6.53 -2.45
N ILE A 626 7.16 6.06 -1.38
CA ILE A 626 7.43 4.77 -0.73
C ILE A 626 6.18 4.27 0.01
N GLY A 627 5.97 2.94 0.06
CA GLY A 627 4.84 2.35 0.78
C GLY A 627 3.46 2.82 0.31
N GLY A 628 3.34 3.24 -0.95
CA GLY A 628 2.13 3.84 -1.52
C GLY A 628 1.86 5.29 -1.08
N ARG A 629 2.77 5.94 -0.35
CA ARG A 629 2.68 7.30 0.20
C ARG A 629 3.69 8.23 -0.47
N ILE A 630 3.33 9.49 -0.71
CA ILE A 630 4.17 10.51 -1.33
C ILE A 630 4.57 11.54 -0.28
N TYR A 631 5.86 11.60 0.04
CA TYR A 631 6.43 12.51 1.04
C TYR A 631 6.90 13.80 0.36
N VAL A 632 6.53 14.96 0.91
CA VAL A 632 6.87 16.29 0.38
C VAL A 632 7.53 17.14 1.47
N ALA A 633 8.86 17.08 1.48
CA ALA A 633 9.74 17.79 2.41
C ALA A 633 10.19 19.15 1.84
N GLY A 634 10.23 20.18 2.68
CA GLY A 634 10.74 21.52 2.34
C GLY A 634 9.96 22.25 1.25
N GLY A 635 10.66 23.10 0.49
CA GLY A 635 10.08 23.95 -0.55
C GLY A 635 9.58 25.30 -0.03
N GLY A 636 9.49 26.29 -0.91
CA GLY A 636 9.14 27.68 -0.62
C GLY A 636 7.64 27.97 -0.62
N VAL A 637 7.18 28.72 0.37
CA VAL A 637 5.76 29.10 0.62
C VAL A 637 5.38 30.48 0.02
N VAL A 638 6.33 31.11 -0.67
CA VAL A 638 6.18 32.33 -1.49
C VAL A 638 6.99 32.12 -2.76
N ALA A 639 6.53 32.61 -3.91
CA ALA A 639 7.26 32.47 -5.18
C ALA A 639 8.64 33.15 -5.14
N GLY A 640 9.64 32.55 -5.79
CA GLY A 640 11.05 32.92 -5.68
C GLY A 640 11.71 32.46 -4.38
N PHE A 641 12.81 33.11 -3.98
CA PHE A 641 13.68 32.67 -2.88
C PHE A 641 12.95 32.58 -1.52
N SER A 642 12.47 31.38 -1.19
CA SER A 642 11.64 31.07 -0.03
C SER A 642 11.81 29.59 0.37
N LYS A 643 11.60 29.27 1.65
CA LYS A 643 11.84 27.94 2.21
C LYS A 643 10.91 27.61 3.37
N SER A 644 10.81 26.32 3.70
CA SER A 644 10.08 25.83 4.87
C SER A 644 10.77 24.61 5.48
N ASN A 645 10.44 24.31 6.73
CA ASN A 645 10.82 23.06 7.41
C ASN A 645 9.66 22.04 7.42
N LEU A 646 8.71 22.15 6.49
CA LEU A 646 7.51 21.32 6.47
C LEU A 646 7.78 19.94 5.86
N LEU A 647 7.24 18.91 6.52
CA LEU A 647 7.03 17.58 5.94
C LEU A 647 5.52 17.36 5.86
N GLU A 648 5.00 17.14 4.66
CA GLU A 648 3.60 16.76 4.44
C GLU A 648 3.57 15.49 3.59
N THR A 649 2.74 14.51 3.98
CA THR A 649 2.66 13.20 3.32
C THR A 649 1.30 13.08 2.65
N TYR A 650 1.29 12.97 1.33
CA TYR A 650 0.10 12.61 0.59
C TYR A 650 -0.07 11.10 0.58
N ASN A 651 -1.24 10.67 1.02
CA ASN A 651 -1.72 9.31 0.86
C ASN A 651 -2.67 9.35 -0.34
N PRO A 652 -2.21 9.06 -1.57
CA PRO A 652 -3.17 8.60 -2.57
C PRO A 652 -3.91 7.39 -1.99
N LEU A 653 -5.10 7.07 -2.50
CA LEU A 653 -5.69 5.77 -2.19
C LEU A 653 -4.69 4.67 -2.57
N PRO A 654 -4.56 3.58 -1.78
CA PRO A 654 -3.23 3.02 -1.57
C PRO A 654 -2.81 2.10 -2.72
N SER A 655 -1.67 2.43 -3.34
CA SER A 655 -1.30 1.97 -4.68
C SER A 655 -0.75 0.54 -4.73
N GLY A 656 -1.43 -0.30 -5.50
CA GLY A 656 -0.88 -1.52 -6.08
C GLY A 656 0.03 -1.23 -7.29
N PRO A 657 0.72 -2.26 -7.82
CA PRO A 657 1.71 -2.11 -8.89
C PRO A 657 1.10 -1.69 -10.23
N ALA A 658 1.95 -1.17 -11.12
CA ALA A 658 1.58 -0.86 -12.50
C ALA A 658 1.27 -2.14 -13.30
N PRO A 659 0.39 -2.08 -14.31
CA PRO A 659 0.17 -3.21 -15.20
C PRO A 659 1.44 -3.52 -16.01
N THR A 660 1.89 -4.78 -16.00
CA THR A 660 2.87 -5.26 -16.97
C THR A 660 2.35 -4.97 -18.38
N PRO A 661 3.16 -4.40 -19.30
CA PRO A 661 2.72 -4.20 -20.67
C PRO A 661 2.41 -5.56 -21.31
N THR A 662 1.14 -5.79 -21.65
CA THR A 662 0.76 -6.93 -22.46
C THR A 662 1.45 -6.82 -23.81
N SER A 663 2.12 -7.89 -24.23
CA SER A 663 2.59 -8.03 -25.61
C SER A 663 1.38 -7.93 -26.53
N THR A 664 1.24 -6.82 -27.24
CA THR A 664 0.18 -6.66 -28.24
C THR A 664 0.37 -7.72 -29.32
N SER A 665 -0.67 -8.51 -29.58
CA SER A 665 -0.67 -9.44 -30.70
C SER A 665 -0.39 -8.67 -31.98
N THR A 666 0.58 -9.16 -32.77
CA THR A 666 0.90 -8.56 -34.06
C THR A 666 -0.37 -8.59 -34.92
N PRO A 667 -0.86 -7.44 -35.44
CA PRO A 667 -2.06 -7.45 -36.26
C PRO A 667 -1.78 -8.22 -37.54
N THR A 668 -2.50 -9.33 -37.75
CA THR A 668 -2.44 -10.13 -38.97
C THR A 668 -2.69 -9.21 -40.17
N PRO A 669 -1.83 -9.20 -41.20
CA PRO A 669 -1.96 -8.24 -42.30
C PRO A 669 -3.26 -8.50 -43.08
N VAL A 670 -4.24 -7.62 -42.90
CA VAL A 670 -5.49 -7.64 -43.67
C VAL A 670 -5.17 -7.24 -45.11
N SER A 671 -5.50 -8.13 -46.05
CA SER A 671 -5.33 -7.91 -47.49
C SER A 671 -6.15 -6.69 -47.96
N THR A 672 -5.50 -5.53 -48.07
CA THR A 672 -6.06 -4.34 -48.71
C THR A 672 -5.97 -4.47 -50.22
N ALA A 673 -7.10 -4.37 -50.90
CA ALA A 673 -7.17 -4.51 -52.36
C ALA A 673 -6.46 -3.34 -53.08
N THR A 674 -5.87 -3.65 -54.22
CA THR A 674 -5.16 -2.68 -55.08
C THR A 674 -6.06 -1.57 -55.60
N TYR A 675 -5.54 -0.34 -55.60
CA TYR A 675 -6.00 0.72 -56.48
C TYR A 675 -4.79 1.44 -57.10
N THR A 676 -4.81 1.71 -58.40
CA THR A 676 -3.63 2.15 -59.16
C THR A 676 -3.96 3.37 -60.02
N PRO A 677 -3.21 4.48 -59.89
CA PRO A 677 -3.18 5.55 -60.88
C PRO A 677 -1.81 5.63 -61.59
N THR A 678 -1.80 5.34 -62.89
CA THR A 678 -0.76 5.76 -63.85
C THR A 678 -0.79 7.29 -64.03
N ALA A 679 0.23 8.04 -64.48
CA ALA A 679 1.55 7.73 -65.07
C ALA A 679 2.61 8.75 -64.53
N THR A 680 3.84 8.98 -65.02
CA THR A 680 4.41 8.93 -66.39
C THR A 680 5.97 8.85 -66.34
N ASN A 681 6.62 8.42 -67.44
CA ASN A 681 8.08 8.22 -67.53
C ASN A 681 8.86 9.46 -68.00
N VAL A 682 10.18 9.53 -67.69
CA VAL A 682 11.31 9.75 -68.64
C VAL A 682 12.68 9.52 -67.93
N PRO A 683 13.77 9.05 -68.60
CA PRO A 683 14.89 8.36 -67.90
C PRO A 683 16.32 8.92 -68.12
N ALA A 684 17.30 8.40 -67.35
CA ALA A 684 18.75 8.43 -67.65
C ALA A 684 19.54 7.27 -66.97
N THR A 685 20.66 6.84 -67.55
CA THR A 685 21.57 5.72 -67.17
C THR A 685 22.87 5.86 -68.03
N PRO A 686 23.98 5.10 -67.89
CA PRO A 686 24.44 4.09 -66.90
C PRO A 686 25.66 4.64 -66.08
N THR A 687 26.67 3.93 -65.53
CA THR A 687 27.19 2.53 -65.51
C THR A 687 27.90 2.30 -64.13
N HIS A 688 28.65 1.26 -63.73
CA HIS A 688 29.51 0.21 -64.35
C HIS A 688 29.43 -1.11 -63.56
N THR A 689 30.00 -2.20 -64.10
CA THR A 689 30.26 -3.49 -63.42
C THR A 689 31.66 -3.99 -63.82
N PRO A 690 32.40 -4.69 -62.95
CA PRO A 690 32.74 -6.07 -63.30
C PRO A 690 32.79 -7.09 -62.13
N THR A 691 32.70 -8.36 -62.54
CA THR A 691 32.77 -9.64 -61.81
C THR A 691 34.04 -9.88 -60.98
N ILE A 692 33.94 -10.71 -59.94
CA ILE A 692 35.07 -11.53 -59.42
C ILE A 692 34.62 -13.01 -59.32
N THR A 693 35.54 -13.94 -59.60
CA THR A 693 35.33 -15.41 -59.63
C THR A 693 35.96 -16.08 -58.40
N SER A 694 35.51 -17.28 -58.05
CA SER A 694 35.86 -17.98 -56.80
C SER A 694 36.93 -19.09 -56.94
N THR A 695 37.71 -19.31 -55.88
CA THR A 695 38.48 -20.55 -55.62
C THR A 695 38.57 -20.85 -54.11
N THR A 696 37.92 -21.95 -53.70
CA THR A 696 38.20 -22.88 -52.57
C THR A 696 38.98 -22.39 -51.34
N THR A 697 38.45 -22.38 -50.09
CA THR A 697 37.96 -23.51 -49.24
C THR A 697 39.12 -24.35 -48.62
N PRO A 698 39.10 -24.75 -47.32
CA PRO A 698 38.04 -24.65 -46.30
C PRO A 698 38.41 -23.92 -44.99
N THR A 699 37.41 -23.32 -44.35
CA THR A 699 37.28 -23.28 -42.87
C THR A 699 35.87 -23.76 -42.53
N ALA A 700 35.71 -24.57 -41.49
CA ALA A 700 34.46 -25.29 -41.26
C ALA A 700 33.27 -24.37 -40.96
N THR A 701 32.10 -24.73 -41.49
CA THR A 701 30.79 -24.13 -41.13
C THR A 701 30.38 -24.60 -39.73
N GLY A 702 31.11 -24.14 -38.72
CA GLY A 702 30.71 -24.25 -37.33
C GLY A 702 29.54 -23.32 -37.06
N THR A 703 28.33 -23.77 -37.39
CA THR A 703 27.14 -23.21 -36.76
C THR A 703 27.29 -23.36 -35.25
N LEU A 704 27.44 -22.26 -34.53
CA LEU A 704 27.05 -22.21 -33.12
C LEU A 704 25.53 -22.34 -33.08
N ALA A 705 25.06 -23.58 -33.21
CA ALA A 705 23.77 -23.96 -32.70
C ALA A 705 23.78 -23.60 -31.21
N ALA A 706 22.78 -22.84 -30.76
CA ALA A 706 22.45 -22.87 -29.35
C ALA A 706 22.24 -24.34 -29.00
N THR A 707 23.01 -24.86 -28.03
CA THR A 707 22.78 -26.21 -27.54
C THR A 707 21.46 -26.21 -26.81
N ASP A 708 20.41 -26.66 -27.51
CA ASP A 708 19.05 -26.84 -27.00
C ASP A 708 19.05 -28.00 -25.99
N GLN A 709 19.69 -27.76 -24.84
CA GLN A 709 19.78 -28.71 -23.77
C GLN A 709 18.41 -28.86 -23.12
N ALA A 710 17.81 -30.03 -23.29
CA ALA A 710 16.64 -30.40 -22.50
C ALA A 710 16.94 -30.25 -21.00
N ALA A 711 15.94 -29.81 -20.24
CA ALA A 711 16.03 -29.70 -18.79
C ALA A 711 16.45 -31.05 -18.16
N ILE A 712 17.22 -30.98 -17.06
CA ILE A 712 17.70 -32.15 -16.35
C ILE A 712 16.93 -32.31 -15.04
N GLN A 713 16.10 -33.35 -14.96
CA GLN A 713 15.43 -33.79 -13.74
C GLN A 713 16.15 -34.98 -13.10
N ILE A 714 16.30 -34.98 -11.78
CA ILE A 714 16.96 -36.02 -10.98
C ILE A 714 16.06 -36.42 -9.81
N ASN A 715 15.70 -37.70 -9.72
CA ASN A 715 14.98 -38.28 -8.58
C ASN A 715 15.98 -38.72 -7.49
N ALA A 716 16.15 -37.92 -6.43
CA ALA A 716 17.23 -38.10 -5.47
C ALA A 716 16.95 -39.28 -4.53
N GLY A 717 17.83 -40.27 -4.51
CA GLY A 717 17.65 -41.54 -3.81
C GLY A 717 16.77 -42.56 -4.55
N GLY A 718 15.99 -42.12 -5.54
CA GLY A 718 14.95 -42.89 -6.22
C GLY A 718 15.31 -43.38 -7.63
N ALA A 719 14.48 -44.29 -8.14
CA ALA A 719 14.61 -44.84 -9.49
C ALA A 719 14.20 -43.83 -10.58
N ALA A 720 14.59 -44.09 -11.82
CA ALA A 720 14.16 -43.28 -12.96
C ALA A 720 12.64 -43.44 -13.17
N GLN A 721 11.95 -42.34 -13.50
CA GLN A 721 10.51 -42.33 -13.74
C GLN A 721 10.12 -41.19 -14.69
N THR A 722 9.05 -41.39 -15.47
CA THR A 722 8.46 -40.33 -16.29
C THR A 722 7.14 -39.89 -15.66
N VAL A 723 6.98 -38.58 -15.47
CA VAL A 723 5.82 -37.94 -14.85
C VAL A 723 5.34 -36.84 -15.78
N ASP A 724 4.10 -36.93 -16.25
CA ASP A 724 3.46 -35.97 -17.16
C ASP A 724 4.33 -35.59 -18.39
N GLY A 725 5.08 -36.57 -18.91
CA GLY A 725 6.01 -36.42 -20.04
C GLY A 725 7.45 -36.04 -19.67
N VAL A 726 7.71 -35.58 -18.44
CA VAL A 726 9.04 -35.20 -17.95
C VAL A 726 9.77 -36.42 -17.37
N SER A 727 11.01 -36.68 -17.83
CA SER A 727 11.77 -37.88 -17.46
C SER A 727 12.82 -37.60 -16.38
N TRP A 728 12.50 -38.01 -15.15
CA TRP A 728 13.38 -37.91 -13.99
C TRP A 728 14.43 -39.02 -14.01
N LYS A 729 15.72 -38.65 -14.05
CA LYS A 729 16.86 -39.59 -14.00
C LYS A 729 16.93 -40.27 -12.62
N ALA A 730 17.40 -41.52 -12.60
CA ALA A 730 17.66 -42.24 -11.36
C ALA A 730 18.82 -41.60 -10.57
N CYS A 731 18.77 -41.71 -9.24
CA CYS A 731 19.92 -41.47 -8.37
C CYS A 731 19.86 -42.40 -7.15
N THR A 732 19.96 -43.72 -7.42
CA THR A 732 19.82 -44.80 -6.42
C THR A 732 21.13 -45.26 -5.78
N ALA A 733 22.27 -44.79 -6.30
CA ALA A 733 23.64 -45.02 -5.85
C ALA A 733 24.54 -43.99 -6.54
N ILE A 734 25.74 -43.69 -6.01
CA ILE A 734 26.65 -42.67 -6.59
C ILE A 734 26.89 -42.97 -8.09
N GLU A 735 27.11 -44.24 -8.42
CA GLU A 735 27.32 -44.77 -9.77
C GLU A 735 26.08 -44.61 -10.68
N SER A 736 24.85 -44.71 -10.13
CA SER A 736 23.61 -44.58 -10.92
C SER A 736 23.09 -43.15 -11.02
N CYS A 737 23.55 -42.24 -10.15
CA CYS A 737 23.34 -40.79 -10.26
C CYS A 737 24.12 -40.14 -11.44
N SER A 738 24.47 -40.92 -12.49
CA SER A 738 25.22 -40.47 -13.68
C SER A 738 26.57 -39.79 -13.37
N GLY A 739 27.18 -40.10 -12.21
CA GLY A 739 28.40 -39.43 -11.73
C GLY A 739 28.19 -38.03 -11.14
N TYR A 740 26.94 -37.57 -10.99
CA TYR A 740 26.66 -36.19 -10.58
C TYR A 740 26.89 -35.93 -9.08
N VAL A 741 26.82 -36.93 -8.19
CA VAL A 741 26.83 -36.69 -6.73
C VAL A 741 28.11 -37.15 -6.05
N SER A 742 28.68 -36.30 -5.19
CA SER A 742 29.79 -36.62 -4.31
C SER A 742 29.38 -36.49 -2.84
N GLY A 743 29.61 -37.54 -2.05
CA GLY A 743 29.20 -37.61 -0.64
C GLY A 743 27.73 -37.97 -0.43
N GLY A 744 27.33 -38.10 0.84
CA GLY A 744 25.99 -38.53 1.24
C GLY A 744 25.65 -39.97 0.83
N ARG A 745 24.36 -40.32 0.94
CA ARG A 745 23.79 -41.62 0.57
C ARG A 745 22.30 -41.48 0.24
N LYS A 746 21.73 -42.45 -0.49
CA LYS A 746 20.27 -42.58 -0.56
C LYS A 746 19.66 -42.91 0.80
N TYR A 747 18.41 -42.49 1.01
CA TYR A 747 17.53 -42.94 2.08
C TYR A 747 16.08 -42.99 1.57
N ALA A 748 15.26 -43.80 2.24
CA ALA A 748 13.82 -43.84 2.08
C ALA A 748 13.22 -44.21 3.43
N GLN A 749 12.12 -43.56 3.82
CA GLN A 749 11.46 -43.88 5.08
C GLN A 749 10.70 -45.20 4.99
N SER A 750 10.75 -46.00 6.06
CA SER A 750 9.94 -47.20 6.23
C SER A 750 9.05 -47.05 7.48
N PRO A 751 7.73 -47.32 7.41
CA PRO A 751 6.95 -47.55 6.19
C PRO A 751 6.98 -46.34 5.25
N VAL A 752 6.66 -46.56 3.96
CA VAL A 752 6.69 -45.51 2.93
C VAL A 752 5.64 -44.43 3.25
N PRO A 753 6.00 -43.13 3.27
CA PRO A 753 5.10 -42.06 3.68
C PRO A 753 4.10 -41.66 2.59
N THR A 754 2.87 -41.31 3.00
CA THR A 754 1.91 -40.60 2.14
C THR A 754 2.32 -39.14 2.04
N ILE A 755 2.73 -38.69 0.86
CA ILE A 755 3.17 -37.30 0.62
C ILE A 755 1.98 -36.43 0.23
N ASN A 756 1.83 -35.29 0.91
CA ASN A 756 0.87 -34.24 0.59
C ASN A 756 1.52 -33.13 -0.25
N GLY A 757 0.75 -32.44 -1.10
CA GLY A 757 1.21 -31.23 -1.81
C GLY A 757 2.12 -31.45 -3.03
N ALA A 758 2.45 -32.70 -3.39
CA ALA A 758 3.22 -32.98 -4.60
C ALA A 758 2.44 -32.59 -5.88
N VAL A 759 3.10 -31.88 -6.80
CA VAL A 759 2.52 -31.36 -8.04
C VAL A 759 3.48 -31.53 -9.23
N ALA A 760 2.91 -31.62 -10.44
CA ALA A 760 3.63 -31.76 -11.71
C ALA A 760 4.68 -30.64 -11.91
N PRO A 761 5.85 -30.92 -12.51
CA PRO A 761 6.25 -32.19 -13.13
C PRO A 761 6.74 -33.27 -12.16
N ALA A 762 6.62 -33.05 -10.84
CA ALA A 762 6.90 -34.07 -9.83
C ALA A 762 5.64 -34.85 -9.40
N ASN A 763 5.82 -35.99 -8.74
CA ASN A 763 4.75 -36.77 -8.13
C ASN A 763 5.13 -37.15 -6.68
N ALA A 764 4.20 -37.76 -5.95
CA ALA A 764 4.44 -38.20 -4.56
C ALA A 764 5.65 -39.16 -4.42
N ALA A 765 5.94 -39.98 -5.43
CA ALA A 765 7.01 -40.99 -5.38
C ALA A 765 8.42 -40.37 -5.38
N ILE A 766 8.62 -39.20 -6.01
CA ILE A 766 9.89 -38.46 -5.95
C ILE A 766 10.19 -38.01 -4.51
N TYR A 767 9.17 -37.52 -3.80
CA TYR A 767 9.30 -37.07 -2.41
C TYR A 767 9.41 -38.23 -1.39
N GLN A 768 9.08 -39.47 -1.77
CA GLN A 768 9.21 -40.65 -0.89
C GLN A 768 10.67 -41.12 -0.72
N THR A 769 11.56 -40.75 -1.65
CA THR A 769 13.00 -41.00 -1.57
C THR A 769 13.79 -39.73 -1.28
N GLU A 770 15.05 -39.87 -0.84
CA GLU A 770 15.97 -38.75 -0.67
C GLU A 770 17.44 -39.14 -0.89
N TRP A 771 18.27 -38.16 -1.23
CA TRP A 771 19.70 -38.18 -0.92
C TRP A 771 19.94 -37.40 0.37
N THR A 772 20.77 -37.92 1.28
CA THR A 772 20.94 -37.43 2.66
C THR A 772 22.37 -37.59 3.17
N GLY A 773 22.80 -36.70 4.07
CA GLY A 773 24.13 -36.74 4.71
C GLY A 773 24.31 -35.62 5.73
N GLY A 774 25.28 -35.74 6.63
CA GLY A 774 25.53 -34.75 7.69
C GLY A 774 26.01 -35.40 8.99
N GLN A 775 25.49 -34.95 10.14
CA GLN A 775 25.97 -35.39 11.46
C GLN A 775 25.84 -36.91 11.67
N ALA A 776 24.77 -37.54 11.17
CA ALA A 776 24.59 -39.01 11.25
C ALA A 776 25.48 -39.79 10.26
N SER A 777 26.39 -39.10 9.56
CA SER A 777 27.47 -39.65 8.73
C SER A 777 28.86 -39.15 9.18
N GLY A 778 28.97 -38.55 10.37
CA GLY A 778 30.23 -38.04 10.94
C GLY A 778 30.68 -36.66 10.43
N ILE A 779 29.87 -35.98 9.61
CA ILE A 779 30.21 -34.67 9.03
C ILE A 779 29.87 -33.56 10.02
N ALA A 780 30.82 -32.64 10.25
CA ALA A 780 30.68 -31.63 11.29
C ALA A 780 29.74 -30.47 10.89
N VAL A 781 29.23 -29.75 11.90
CA VAL A 781 28.45 -28.52 11.69
C VAL A 781 29.29 -27.50 10.93
N GLY A 782 28.74 -26.95 9.85
CA GLY A 782 29.42 -26.05 8.91
C GLY A 782 30.16 -26.75 7.77
N GLN A 783 30.23 -28.09 7.72
CA GLN A 783 30.83 -28.83 6.62
C GLN A 783 29.79 -29.34 5.61
N THR A 784 30.18 -29.36 4.34
CA THR A 784 29.40 -29.91 3.22
C THR A 784 29.12 -31.39 3.44
N ALA A 785 27.83 -31.74 3.48
CA ALA A 785 27.32 -33.10 3.62
C ALA A 785 27.43 -33.91 2.32
N PHE A 786 27.08 -33.27 1.19
CA PHE A 786 27.18 -33.79 -0.17
C PHE A 786 27.03 -32.65 -1.18
N THR A 787 27.45 -32.89 -2.42
CA THR A 787 27.35 -31.95 -3.54
C THR A 787 26.87 -32.67 -4.78
N PHE A 788 25.97 -32.03 -5.54
CA PHE A 788 25.63 -32.42 -6.91
C PHE A 788 26.36 -31.49 -7.89
N ASN A 789 27.21 -32.05 -8.74
CA ASN A 789 27.88 -31.40 -9.86
C ASN A 789 27.23 -31.94 -11.14
N VAL A 790 26.23 -31.23 -11.69
CA VAL A 790 25.46 -31.72 -12.84
C VAL A 790 25.96 -31.06 -14.13
N PRO A 791 26.56 -31.82 -15.07
CA PRO A 791 27.06 -31.27 -16.33
C PRO A 791 25.93 -30.68 -17.18
N VAL A 792 26.08 -29.41 -17.52
CA VAL A 792 25.19 -28.62 -18.39
C VAL A 792 26.04 -27.66 -19.23
N SER A 793 25.48 -27.06 -20.28
CA SER A 793 26.15 -25.97 -20.99
C SER A 793 26.29 -24.72 -20.11
N ASN A 794 27.29 -23.88 -20.38
CA ASN A 794 27.31 -22.53 -19.81
C ASN A 794 26.07 -21.73 -20.25
N GLY A 795 25.46 -21.00 -19.33
CA GLY A 795 24.24 -20.22 -19.59
C GLY A 795 23.44 -19.91 -18.33
N ASP A 796 22.26 -19.31 -18.51
CA ASP A 796 21.33 -19.01 -17.42
C ASP A 796 20.29 -20.13 -17.26
N TYR A 797 20.03 -20.53 -16.03
CA TYR A 797 19.14 -21.64 -15.66
C TYR A 797 18.23 -21.28 -14.49
N LEU A 798 17.07 -21.91 -14.42
CA LEU A 798 16.25 -22.02 -13.21
C LEU A 798 16.51 -23.39 -12.57
N VAL A 799 17.10 -23.38 -11.38
CA VAL A 799 17.36 -24.58 -10.56
C VAL A 799 16.21 -24.74 -9.56
N ARG A 800 15.58 -25.91 -9.54
CA ARG A 800 14.51 -26.25 -8.58
C ARG A 800 14.97 -27.35 -7.64
N LEU A 801 14.75 -27.15 -6.35
CA LEU A 801 15.08 -28.10 -5.30
C LEU A 801 13.79 -28.57 -4.60
N HIS A 802 13.57 -29.88 -4.60
CA HIS A 802 12.36 -30.53 -4.11
C HIS A 802 12.62 -31.23 -2.79
N PHE A 803 11.83 -30.90 -1.76
CA PHE A 803 11.97 -31.41 -0.40
C PHE A 803 10.63 -31.90 0.15
N ALA A 804 10.70 -32.84 1.09
CA ALA A 804 9.65 -33.16 2.05
C ALA A 804 10.34 -33.73 3.30
N ASP A 805 9.88 -33.41 4.52
CA ASP A 805 10.45 -34.05 5.70
C ASP A 805 9.68 -35.31 6.07
N ASN A 806 10.31 -36.46 5.82
CA ASN A 806 9.70 -37.77 5.97
C ASN A 806 10.03 -38.43 7.32
N ASN A 807 10.83 -37.77 8.18
CA ASN A 807 11.22 -38.35 9.47
C ASN A 807 11.35 -37.35 10.64
N LYS A 808 11.19 -36.04 10.42
CA LYS A 808 11.04 -35.04 11.50
C LYS A 808 9.56 -34.70 11.71
N ASN A 809 9.20 -34.48 12.96
CA ASN A 809 7.81 -34.26 13.39
C ASN A 809 7.62 -32.99 14.25
N ALA A 810 8.64 -32.14 14.34
CA ALA A 810 8.55 -30.80 14.92
C ALA A 810 9.63 -29.88 14.31
N PRO A 811 9.47 -28.54 14.40
CA PRO A 811 10.50 -27.59 13.96
C PRO A 811 11.82 -27.76 14.71
N ASN A 812 12.89 -27.22 14.12
CA ASN A 812 14.27 -27.23 14.60
C ASN A 812 14.85 -28.65 14.83
N GLN A 813 14.26 -29.71 14.29
CA GLN A 813 14.81 -31.08 14.41
C GLN A 813 15.85 -31.40 13.32
N ARG A 814 15.78 -30.73 12.16
CA ARG A 814 16.74 -30.78 11.05
C ARG A 814 16.99 -29.35 10.58
N LEU A 815 18.25 -28.98 10.36
CA LEU A 815 18.65 -27.70 9.79
C LEU A 815 19.84 -27.93 8.84
N PHE A 816 19.84 -27.30 7.68
CA PHE A 816 20.98 -27.32 6.77
C PHE A 816 21.00 -26.10 5.87
N ASP A 817 22.16 -25.77 5.31
CA ASP A 817 22.27 -24.75 4.28
C ASP A 817 22.34 -25.41 2.90
N VAL A 818 21.99 -24.66 1.86
CA VAL A 818 22.24 -25.06 0.47
C VAL A 818 22.93 -23.92 -0.24
N ALA A 819 23.96 -24.23 -1.03
CA ALA A 819 24.64 -23.30 -1.91
C ALA A 819 24.59 -23.80 -3.36
N ILE A 820 24.48 -22.88 -4.31
CA ILE A 820 24.56 -23.14 -5.76
C ILE A 820 25.59 -22.18 -6.34
N GLU A 821 26.51 -22.64 -7.19
CA GLU A 821 27.65 -21.85 -7.70
C GLU A 821 28.43 -21.15 -6.57
N SER A 822 28.72 -21.90 -5.50
CA SER A 822 29.31 -21.42 -4.23
C SER A 822 28.52 -20.32 -3.48
N THR A 823 27.37 -19.87 -4.01
CA THR A 823 26.51 -18.86 -3.38
C THR A 823 25.49 -19.54 -2.48
N GLN A 824 25.48 -19.21 -1.19
CA GLN A 824 24.51 -19.79 -0.25
C GLN A 824 23.09 -19.25 -0.53
N VAL A 825 22.19 -20.13 -0.97
CA VAL A 825 20.80 -19.81 -1.36
C VAL A 825 19.76 -20.17 -0.28
N LEU A 826 20.10 -21.06 0.66
CA LEU A 826 19.30 -21.42 1.83
C LEU A 826 20.17 -21.42 3.09
N SER A 827 19.62 -21.03 4.23
CA SER A 827 20.34 -20.92 5.51
C SER A 827 19.48 -21.45 6.65
N ASN A 828 20.02 -22.36 7.47
CA ASN A 828 19.33 -23.07 8.54
C ASN A 828 17.94 -23.60 8.11
N PHE A 829 17.85 -24.16 6.91
CA PHE A 829 16.60 -24.58 6.29
C PHE A 829 15.98 -25.77 7.04
N ASP A 830 14.79 -25.54 7.58
CA ASP A 830 13.95 -26.52 8.26
C ASP A 830 12.78 -26.90 7.34
N ILE A 831 12.86 -28.08 6.73
CA ILE A 831 11.82 -28.56 5.81
C ILE A 831 10.47 -28.74 6.55
N TYR A 832 10.47 -29.13 7.82
CA TYR A 832 9.22 -29.33 8.57
C TYR A 832 8.52 -27.99 8.82
N ALA A 833 9.27 -26.97 9.26
CA ALA A 833 8.70 -25.64 9.48
C ALA A 833 8.24 -24.98 8.17
N GLU A 834 9.08 -25.03 7.14
CA GLU A 834 8.85 -24.36 5.86
C GLU A 834 7.74 -25.01 5.02
N ALA A 835 7.55 -26.34 5.14
CA ALA A 835 6.44 -27.07 4.51
C ALA A 835 5.18 -27.14 5.39
N GLY A 836 5.22 -26.60 6.62
CA GLY A 836 4.09 -26.62 7.55
C GLY A 836 3.74 -28.00 8.12
N GLY A 837 4.64 -29.00 8.01
CA GLY A 837 4.43 -30.32 8.58
C GLY A 837 5.27 -31.44 7.97
N MET A 838 5.16 -32.63 8.57
CA MET A 838 5.77 -33.88 8.12
C MET A 838 5.07 -34.40 6.86
N ASN A 839 5.84 -34.99 5.94
CA ASN A 839 5.39 -35.55 4.66
C ASN A 839 4.70 -34.53 3.73
N VAL A 840 4.93 -33.23 3.92
CA VAL A 840 4.46 -32.19 2.98
C VAL A 840 5.58 -31.87 1.98
N ALA A 841 5.26 -31.92 0.70
CA ALA A 841 6.15 -31.57 -0.40
C ALA A 841 6.28 -30.05 -0.53
N ILE A 842 7.51 -29.57 -0.74
CA ILE A 842 7.81 -28.17 -0.99
C ILE A 842 8.94 -28.02 -2.00
N VAL A 843 8.89 -26.95 -2.79
CA VAL A 843 9.89 -26.61 -3.82
C VAL A 843 10.53 -25.25 -3.48
N ARG A 844 11.81 -25.10 -3.81
CA ARG A 844 12.52 -23.81 -3.83
C ARG A 844 13.12 -23.61 -5.21
N GLU A 845 12.96 -22.43 -5.80
CA GLU A 845 13.42 -22.10 -7.15
C GLU A 845 14.50 -21.01 -7.10
N PHE A 846 15.57 -21.16 -7.89
CA PHE A 846 16.72 -20.26 -7.89
C PHE A 846 17.19 -19.97 -9.33
N PRO A 847 17.18 -18.73 -9.81
CA PRO A 847 17.82 -18.36 -11.07
C PRO A 847 19.34 -18.30 -10.88
N VAL A 848 20.11 -18.95 -11.76
CA VAL A 848 21.56 -19.17 -11.64
C VAL A 848 22.22 -19.08 -13.01
N THR A 849 23.35 -18.38 -13.10
CA THR A 849 24.25 -18.42 -14.28
C THR A 849 25.38 -19.40 -14.03
N ILE A 850 25.58 -20.35 -14.94
CA ILE A 850 26.62 -21.39 -14.84
C ILE A 850 27.75 -21.07 -15.81
N GLY A 851 28.99 -21.03 -15.30
CA GLY A 851 30.17 -20.54 -16.01
C GLY A 851 31.25 -21.58 -16.31
N ASP A 852 31.17 -22.78 -15.72
CA ASP A 852 32.18 -23.84 -15.77
C ASP A 852 31.67 -25.16 -16.40
N SER A 853 30.44 -25.14 -16.92
CA SER A 853 29.69 -26.28 -17.45
C SER A 853 29.29 -27.36 -16.42
N SER A 854 29.20 -27.00 -15.13
CA SER A 854 28.74 -27.89 -14.05
C SER A 854 27.87 -27.15 -13.02
N ALA A 855 26.56 -27.40 -13.03
CA ALA A 855 25.66 -26.90 -11.97
C ALA A 855 26.07 -27.49 -10.61
N THR A 856 26.65 -26.67 -9.74
CA THR A 856 27.31 -27.11 -8.51
C THR A 856 26.48 -26.76 -7.28
N ILE A 857 25.73 -27.75 -6.77
CA ILE A 857 24.73 -27.63 -5.70
C ILE A 857 25.24 -28.35 -4.44
N ALA A 858 25.73 -27.60 -3.45
CA ALA A 858 26.29 -28.12 -2.20
C ALA A 858 25.28 -28.01 -1.04
N PHE A 859 25.16 -29.09 -0.25
CA PHE A 859 24.31 -29.15 0.95
C PHE A 859 25.20 -29.19 2.19
N ILE A 860 24.97 -28.31 3.17
CA ILE A 860 25.90 -28.05 4.28
C ILE A 860 25.23 -28.31 5.64
N THR A 861 25.90 -29.08 6.48
CA THR A 861 25.39 -29.57 7.77
C THR A 861 25.19 -28.43 8.77
N ARG A 862 23.98 -28.24 9.32
CA ARG A 862 23.76 -27.36 10.50
C ARG A 862 23.23 -28.11 11.71
N LYS A 863 22.23 -28.98 11.54
CA LYS A 863 21.68 -29.86 12.58
C LYS A 863 21.08 -31.13 11.94
N GLU A 864 21.49 -32.28 12.45
CA GLU A 864 21.25 -33.61 11.87
C GLU A 864 21.83 -33.75 10.44
N ASN A 865 21.08 -34.27 9.48
CA ASN A 865 21.48 -34.42 8.08
C ASN A 865 20.78 -33.38 7.20
N ALA A 866 21.50 -32.85 6.22
CA ALA A 866 20.88 -32.26 5.05
C ALA A 866 20.21 -33.35 4.19
N LYS A 867 19.13 -33.00 3.47
CA LYS A 867 18.49 -33.91 2.50
C LYS A 867 17.91 -33.18 1.29
N ILE A 868 17.73 -33.91 0.19
CA ILE A 868 17.04 -33.48 -1.03
C ILE A 868 16.26 -34.66 -1.62
N SER A 869 15.07 -34.44 -2.17
CA SER A 869 14.23 -35.49 -2.78
C SER A 869 14.18 -35.41 -4.31
N GLY A 870 14.38 -34.23 -4.90
CA GLY A 870 14.52 -34.08 -6.35
C GLY A 870 15.16 -32.76 -6.76
N ILE A 871 15.71 -32.72 -7.97
CA ILE A 871 16.35 -31.54 -8.56
C ILE A 871 15.84 -31.38 -10.00
N GLU A 872 15.43 -30.18 -10.40
CA GLU A 872 15.34 -29.79 -11.82
C GLU A 872 16.38 -28.72 -12.14
N ILE A 873 17.00 -28.78 -13.32
CA ILE A 873 17.83 -27.72 -13.88
C ILE A 873 17.28 -27.41 -15.28
N ILE A 874 16.64 -26.24 -15.41
CA ILE A 874 15.83 -25.84 -16.57
C ILE A 874 16.52 -24.64 -17.25
N PRO A 875 16.86 -24.68 -18.55
CA PRO A 875 17.44 -23.53 -19.23
C PRO A 875 16.49 -22.33 -19.21
N ALA A 876 17.02 -21.14 -18.94
CA ALA A 876 16.26 -19.90 -19.10
C ALA A 876 16.29 -19.45 -20.58
N PRO A 877 15.18 -18.91 -21.12
CA PRO A 877 15.19 -18.35 -22.48
C PRO A 877 16.14 -17.15 -22.55
N SER A 878 17.10 -17.20 -23.47
CA SER A 878 18.16 -16.20 -23.61
C SER A 878 17.59 -14.80 -23.86
N GLY A 879 17.82 -13.88 -22.92
CA GLY A 879 17.24 -12.53 -22.95
C GLY A 879 16.92 -11.94 -21.57
N VAL A 880 16.97 -12.73 -20.50
CA VAL A 880 16.95 -12.21 -19.12
C VAL A 880 18.36 -11.71 -18.75
N PRO A 881 18.54 -10.46 -18.29
CA PRO A 881 19.85 -9.99 -17.85
C PRO A 881 20.18 -10.52 -16.45
N THR A 882 21.17 -11.41 -16.34
CA THR A 882 21.65 -11.94 -15.06
C THR A 882 22.69 -11.03 -14.40
N LEU A 883 22.67 -11.00 -13.07
CA LEU A 883 23.54 -10.16 -12.25
C LEU A 883 24.81 -10.94 -11.87
N THR A 884 25.94 -10.62 -12.49
CA THR A 884 27.25 -11.19 -12.11
C THR A 884 27.61 -10.85 -10.65
N PRO A 885 27.95 -11.83 -9.80
CA PRO A 885 28.33 -11.57 -8.42
C PRO A 885 29.73 -10.94 -8.34
N THR A 886 29.94 -10.07 -7.36
CA THR A 886 31.29 -9.66 -6.92
C THR A 886 31.32 -9.69 -5.40
N SER A 887 32.28 -10.42 -4.85
CA SER A 887 32.34 -10.74 -3.42
C SER A 887 32.77 -9.53 -2.57
N THR A 888 31.96 -9.11 -1.59
CA THR A 888 32.32 -8.96 -0.16
C THR A 888 31.18 -8.36 0.67
N SER A 889 31.19 -8.63 1.99
CA SER A 889 30.35 -8.05 3.06
C SER A 889 28.81 -8.25 2.98
N THR A 890 28.33 -9.12 3.89
CA THR A 890 27.01 -9.11 4.56
C THR A 890 25.74 -8.81 3.74
N PRO A 891 24.84 -9.80 3.53
CA PRO A 891 23.55 -9.55 2.90
C PRO A 891 22.63 -8.71 3.80
N THR A 892 21.81 -7.84 3.20
CA THR A 892 20.71 -7.17 3.88
C THR A 892 19.47 -7.14 2.96
N ASN A 893 18.53 -8.02 3.26
CA ASN A 893 17.11 -8.03 2.90
C ASN A 893 16.71 -7.80 1.42
N ILE A 894 16.39 -8.91 0.74
CA ILE A 894 15.26 -9.01 -0.19
C ILE A 894 14.01 -9.35 0.66
N PRO A 895 12.80 -8.85 0.35
CA PRO A 895 11.67 -8.91 1.28
C PRO A 895 11.07 -10.32 1.45
N THR A 896 11.10 -10.82 2.68
CA THR A 896 10.41 -12.04 3.12
C THR A 896 8.89 -11.86 3.06
N VAL A 897 8.15 -12.89 2.68
CA VAL A 897 6.72 -12.99 3.00
C VAL A 897 6.60 -13.37 4.48
N THR A 898 6.51 -12.37 5.35
CA THR A 898 6.43 -12.60 6.80
C THR A 898 5.12 -13.28 7.16
N VAL A 899 5.16 -14.56 7.50
CA VAL A 899 4.12 -15.18 8.32
C VAL A 899 4.10 -14.42 9.64
N GLN A 900 2.99 -13.75 9.97
CA GLN A 900 2.83 -13.07 11.25
C GLN A 900 2.69 -14.09 12.38
N SER A 901 3.83 -14.58 12.88
CA SER A 901 3.92 -15.30 14.14
C SER A 901 3.49 -14.40 15.29
N GLN A 902 2.88 -14.99 16.31
CA GLN A 902 2.79 -14.37 17.63
C GLN A 902 4.19 -13.96 18.10
N THR A 903 4.32 -12.77 18.67
CA THR A 903 5.57 -12.19 19.16
C THR A 903 5.32 -11.33 20.38
N VAL A 904 6.27 -11.33 21.32
CA VAL A 904 6.47 -10.20 22.23
C VAL A 904 7.55 -9.33 21.58
N GLU A 905 7.23 -8.10 21.23
CA GLU A 905 8.12 -7.19 20.49
C GLU A 905 8.96 -6.32 21.44
N SER A 906 8.45 -6.03 22.62
CA SER A 906 9.15 -5.27 23.66
C SER A 906 8.47 -5.41 25.03
N PHE A 907 9.15 -4.95 26.07
CA PHE A 907 8.57 -4.73 27.39
C PHE A 907 8.38 -3.24 27.65
N THR A 908 7.49 -2.89 28.56
CA THR A 908 7.31 -1.51 29.06
C THR A 908 7.24 -1.51 30.57
N LEU A 909 8.01 -0.66 31.23
CA LEU A 909 7.85 -0.42 32.68
C LEU A 909 6.64 0.50 32.91
N ILE A 910 5.70 0.05 33.73
CA ILE A 910 4.45 0.74 34.06
C ILE A 910 4.53 1.26 35.51
N ASN A 911 4.02 2.47 35.75
CA ASN A 911 3.71 2.99 37.08
C ASN A 911 2.29 2.53 37.45
N ALA A 912 2.19 1.57 38.37
CA ALA A 912 0.93 0.96 38.80
C ALA A 912 0.06 1.87 39.71
N ASP A 913 0.56 3.03 40.14
CA ASP A 913 -0.29 4.05 40.81
C ASP A 913 -1.07 4.93 39.80
N THR A 914 -0.80 4.79 38.49
CA THR A 914 -1.31 5.68 37.43
C THR A 914 -1.68 5.00 36.11
N ASP A 915 -1.44 3.69 36.01
CA ASP A 915 -1.54 2.87 34.78
C ASP A 915 -0.72 3.36 33.57
N GLN A 916 0.20 4.33 33.77
CA GLN A 916 0.99 4.93 32.69
C GLN A 916 2.39 4.32 32.56
N PRO A 917 2.98 4.30 31.35
CA PRO A 917 4.39 3.98 31.18
C PRO A 917 5.30 4.94 31.96
N VAL A 918 6.37 4.41 32.54
CA VAL A 918 7.42 5.22 33.16
C VAL A 918 8.26 5.87 32.07
N VAL A 919 8.34 7.20 32.08
CA VAL A 919 9.09 7.99 31.10
C VAL A 919 10.55 7.51 31.03
N GLY A 920 11.00 7.16 29.83
CA GLY A 920 12.33 6.58 29.57
C GLY A 920 12.37 5.05 29.46
N PHE A 921 11.28 4.35 29.80
CA PHE A 921 11.22 2.89 29.83
C PHE A 921 10.01 2.31 29.05
N ASP A 922 9.60 3.00 27.97
CA ASP A 922 8.71 2.47 26.94
C ASP A 922 9.37 2.60 25.55
N PRO A 923 9.99 1.55 24.99
CA PRO A 923 10.20 0.23 25.60
C PRO A 923 11.27 0.26 26.71
N LEU A 924 11.25 -0.77 27.58
CA LEU A 924 12.29 -1.06 28.58
C LEU A 924 13.48 -1.77 27.90
N PRO A 925 14.67 -1.16 27.83
CA PRO A 925 15.83 -1.75 27.13
C PRO A 925 16.47 -2.94 27.88
N ASP A 926 17.13 -3.82 27.14
CA ASP A 926 18.03 -4.83 27.71
C ASP A 926 19.27 -4.19 28.36
N GLY A 927 19.77 -4.80 29.44
CA GLY A 927 20.90 -4.29 30.25
C GLY A 927 20.57 -3.09 31.14
N THR A 928 19.31 -2.65 31.21
CA THR A 928 18.88 -1.44 31.94
C THR A 928 19.15 -1.50 33.44
N THR A 929 19.52 -0.36 34.05
CA THR A 929 19.56 -0.19 35.51
C THR A 929 18.33 0.57 36.01
N LEU A 930 17.46 -0.09 36.78
CA LEU A 930 16.30 0.50 37.44
C LEU A 930 16.65 0.92 38.88
N ASN A 931 16.80 2.22 39.13
CA ASN A 931 17.11 2.73 40.46
C ASN A 931 15.85 3.20 41.21
N LEU A 932 15.39 2.39 42.18
CA LEU A 932 14.19 2.62 43.00
C LEU A 932 14.25 3.89 43.86
N ALA A 933 15.43 4.51 44.02
CA ALA A 933 15.57 5.81 44.67
C ALA A 933 15.22 7.00 43.75
N THR A 934 15.12 6.78 42.43
CA THR A 934 14.95 7.83 41.40
C THR A 934 13.74 7.66 40.49
N LEU A 935 13.12 6.47 40.47
CA LEU A 935 11.86 6.23 39.75
C LEU A 935 10.69 6.98 40.41
N PRO A 936 9.64 7.37 39.64
CA PRO A 936 8.51 8.13 40.18
C PRO A 936 7.61 7.34 41.15
N THR A 937 7.75 6.00 41.19
CA THR A 937 7.13 5.13 42.20
C THR A 937 7.97 3.85 42.40
N ARG A 938 7.59 3.06 43.41
CA ARG A 938 8.01 1.67 43.62
C ARG A 938 6.92 0.66 43.30
N ASN A 939 5.68 1.11 43.12
CA ASN A 939 4.56 0.31 42.63
C ASN A 939 4.65 0.22 41.11
N LEU A 940 5.41 -0.75 40.63
CA LEU A 940 5.72 -0.94 39.21
C LEU A 940 4.93 -2.13 38.65
N ASN A 941 4.91 -2.27 37.33
CA ASN A 941 4.55 -3.50 36.64
C ASN A 941 5.32 -3.53 35.30
N ILE A 942 5.38 -4.67 34.62
CA ILE A 942 5.97 -4.75 33.27
C ILE A 942 4.93 -5.30 32.29
N ARG A 943 4.57 -4.48 31.30
CA ARG A 943 3.68 -4.86 30.19
C ARG A 943 4.50 -5.54 29.10
N ALA A 944 4.00 -6.66 28.57
CA ALA A 944 4.50 -7.24 27.32
C ALA A 944 3.77 -6.60 26.13
N ASN A 945 4.50 -5.86 25.30
CA ASN A 945 4.00 -5.36 24.02
C ASN A 945 4.04 -6.51 23.02
N THR A 946 2.91 -6.82 22.40
CA THR A 946 2.77 -7.93 21.45
C THR A 946 2.53 -7.41 20.05
N GLY A 947 3.04 -8.15 19.04
CA GLY A 947 2.94 -7.74 17.65
C GLY A 947 1.54 -7.84 17.06
N LEU A 948 1.40 -7.46 15.80
CA LEU A 948 0.10 -7.37 15.10
C LEU A 948 -0.64 -8.72 14.90
N ALA A 949 -0.01 -9.85 15.25
CA ALA A 949 -0.62 -11.18 15.24
C ALA A 949 -1.54 -11.38 16.46
N ALA A 950 -2.63 -12.13 16.29
CA ALA A 950 -3.52 -12.46 17.40
C ALA A 950 -2.82 -13.34 18.45
N VAL A 951 -2.63 -12.80 19.65
CA VAL A 951 -2.08 -13.50 20.83
C VAL A 951 -3.22 -13.95 21.74
N GLY A 952 -3.26 -15.23 22.09
CA GLY A 952 -4.23 -15.82 23.00
C GLY A 952 -3.79 -15.81 24.47
N SER A 953 -2.48 -15.79 24.74
CA SER A 953 -1.90 -15.53 26.06
C SER A 953 -0.41 -15.18 25.98
N VAL A 954 0.13 -14.56 27.03
CA VAL A 954 1.58 -14.37 27.21
C VAL A 954 2.02 -15.08 28.49
N ARG A 955 3.01 -15.97 28.39
CA ARG A 955 3.70 -16.56 29.54
C ARG A 955 4.94 -15.74 29.86
N PHE A 956 5.05 -15.27 31.08
CA PHE A 956 6.24 -14.66 31.65
C PHE A 956 7.02 -15.68 32.48
N SER A 957 8.34 -15.63 32.35
CA SER A 957 9.30 -16.27 33.26
C SER A 957 10.16 -15.17 33.88
N TYR A 958 10.44 -15.29 35.18
CA TYR A 958 11.17 -14.27 35.93
C TYR A 958 12.24 -14.92 36.81
N ASP A 959 13.49 -14.52 36.62
CA ASP A 959 14.68 -15.17 37.16
C ASP A 959 14.61 -16.69 36.96
N ALA A 960 14.85 -17.48 38.00
CA ALA A 960 14.76 -18.94 37.94
C ALA A 960 13.33 -19.51 37.80
N ASN A 961 12.28 -18.67 37.86
CA ASN A 961 10.89 -19.14 37.74
C ASN A 961 10.41 -19.15 36.28
N ALA A 962 10.57 -20.30 35.63
CA ALA A 962 10.14 -20.57 34.25
C ALA A 962 8.65 -20.34 33.96
N ASN A 963 7.78 -20.28 34.98
CA ASN A 963 6.33 -20.07 34.81
C ASN A 963 5.81 -19.01 35.81
N TYR A 964 6.50 -17.88 35.92
CA TYR A 964 6.16 -16.82 36.88
C TYR A 964 4.72 -16.33 36.76
N ARG A 965 4.23 -16.10 35.53
CA ARG A 965 2.83 -15.77 35.27
C ARG A 965 2.39 -16.18 33.86
N THR A 966 1.10 -16.42 33.65
CA THR A 966 0.48 -16.51 32.32
C THR A 966 -0.74 -15.62 32.25
N GLU A 967 -0.73 -14.63 31.37
CA GLU A 967 -1.81 -13.66 31.18
C GLU A 967 -2.63 -13.99 29.93
N ASN A 968 -3.95 -14.01 30.06
CA ASN A 968 -4.88 -14.38 29.00
C ASN A 968 -5.52 -13.19 28.27
N THR A 969 -5.36 -11.98 28.79
CA THR A 969 -6.09 -10.78 28.34
C THR A 969 -5.11 -9.63 28.19
N ALA A 970 -5.15 -8.93 27.05
CA ALA A 970 -4.36 -7.71 26.87
C ALA A 970 -4.91 -6.56 27.74
N PRO A 971 -4.06 -5.68 28.30
CA PRO A 971 -2.60 -5.65 28.20
C PRO A 971 -1.92 -6.69 29.11
N TYR A 972 -1.13 -7.60 28.54
CA TYR A 972 -0.48 -8.67 29.29
C TYR A 972 0.60 -8.11 30.23
N ALA A 973 0.47 -8.38 31.54
CA ALA A 973 1.29 -7.75 32.57
C ALA A 973 1.98 -8.78 33.48
N LEU A 974 3.28 -8.58 33.77
CA LEU A 974 4.11 -9.46 34.57
C LEU A 974 3.53 -9.74 35.96
N ALA A 975 2.97 -8.72 36.61
CA ALA A 975 2.29 -8.85 37.90
C ALA A 975 0.76 -8.96 37.79
N GLY A 976 0.20 -8.84 36.58
CA GLY A 976 -1.23 -8.92 36.31
C GLY A 976 -1.95 -7.58 36.19
N ASN A 977 -3.22 -7.65 35.78
CA ASN A 977 -4.16 -6.53 35.71
C ASN A 977 -5.59 -6.96 36.08
N THR A 978 -6.49 -5.99 36.21
CA THR A 978 -7.95 -6.23 36.24
C THR A 978 -8.69 -5.33 35.24
N ALA A 979 -8.57 -5.67 33.95
CA ALA A 979 -9.27 -5.06 32.80
C ALA A 979 -9.01 -3.58 32.49
N SER A 980 -8.59 -2.76 33.46
CA SER A 980 -8.23 -1.34 33.28
C SER A 980 -7.14 -0.82 34.23
N ASP A 981 -6.64 -1.66 35.15
CA ASP A 981 -5.82 -1.31 36.31
C ASP A 981 -4.69 -2.36 36.44
N TYR A 982 -3.43 -1.92 36.59
CA TYR A 982 -2.25 -2.80 36.72
C TYR A 982 -1.94 -3.14 38.19
N SER A 983 -1.85 -4.44 38.51
CA SER A 983 -1.44 -4.87 39.85
C SER A 983 0.01 -4.44 40.18
N ALA A 984 0.21 -3.83 41.35
CA ALA A 984 1.52 -3.33 41.78
C ALA A 984 2.52 -4.44 42.14
N TRP A 985 3.77 -4.23 41.77
CA TRP A 985 4.91 -5.12 41.98
C TRP A 985 6.19 -4.30 42.16
N THR A 986 7.08 -4.76 43.03
CA THR A 986 8.41 -4.16 43.22
C THR A 986 9.44 -5.27 43.08
N PRO A 987 10.40 -5.17 42.12
CA PRO A 987 11.46 -6.16 42.02
C PRO A 987 12.41 -6.07 43.23
N ALA A 988 13.14 -7.15 43.50
CA ALA A 988 14.21 -7.16 44.49
C ALA A 988 15.41 -6.32 44.00
N LEU A 989 16.45 -6.19 44.84
CA LEU A 989 17.71 -5.56 44.43
C LEU A 989 18.67 -6.62 43.88
N GLY A 990 19.38 -6.31 42.79
CA GLY A 990 20.30 -7.23 42.12
C GLY A 990 20.08 -7.30 40.61
N ALA A 991 20.75 -8.25 39.95
CA ALA A 991 20.54 -8.53 38.54
C ALA A 991 19.39 -9.52 38.34
N HIS A 992 18.50 -9.21 37.42
CA HIS A 992 17.28 -9.94 37.11
C HIS A 992 17.17 -10.29 35.63
N THR A 993 16.43 -11.34 35.32
CA THR A 993 16.13 -11.76 33.93
C THR A 993 14.62 -11.93 33.74
N LEU A 994 14.09 -11.36 32.66
CA LEU A 994 12.69 -11.44 32.28
C LEU A 994 12.60 -12.06 30.89
N GLU A 995 11.88 -13.18 30.78
CA GLU A 995 11.54 -13.85 29.53
C GLU A 995 10.02 -13.78 29.32
N ALA A 996 9.57 -13.57 28.08
CA ALA A 996 8.16 -13.73 27.72
C ALA A 996 7.96 -14.40 26.36
N LEU A 997 6.98 -15.31 26.31
CA LEU A 997 6.50 -15.98 25.11
C LEU A 997 5.03 -15.66 24.90
N ALA A 998 4.68 -15.20 23.70
CA ALA A 998 3.30 -15.10 23.24
C ALA A 998 2.84 -16.45 22.70
N TYR A 999 1.59 -16.82 22.96
CA TYR A 999 0.97 -18.07 22.53
C TYR A 999 -0.28 -17.79 21.70
N SER A 1000 -0.57 -18.62 20.70
CA SER A 1000 -1.75 -18.44 19.83
C SER A 1000 -3.08 -18.78 20.51
N GLY A 1001 -3.06 -19.51 21.64
CA GLY A 1001 -4.21 -19.84 22.48
C GLY A 1001 -4.05 -19.35 23.92
N SER A 1002 -5.11 -19.47 24.71
CA SER A 1002 -5.11 -19.12 26.14
C SER A 1002 -4.35 -20.14 26.98
N ASN A 1003 -3.91 -19.75 28.18
CA ASN A 1003 -3.19 -20.56 29.16
C ASN A 1003 -1.93 -21.24 28.60
N ALA A 1004 -1.13 -20.49 27.83
CA ALA A 1004 0.09 -20.96 27.15
C ALA A 1004 -0.14 -22.19 26.23
N SER A 1005 -1.29 -22.23 25.54
CA SER A 1005 -1.65 -23.28 24.59
C SER A 1005 -1.52 -22.83 23.13
N GLY A 1006 -1.45 -23.80 22.20
CA GLY A 1006 -1.25 -23.54 20.78
C GLY A 1006 0.22 -23.25 20.43
N THR A 1007 0.45 -22.47 19.38
CA THR A 1007 1.80 -22.15 18.90
C THR A 1007 2.44 -21.09 19.78
N ALA A 1008 3.65 -21.35 20.26
CA ALA A 1008 4.47 -20.39 21.01
C ALA A 1008 5.33 -19.52 20.07
N SER A 1009 5.58 -18.28 20.47
CA SER A 1009 6.53 -17.37 19.83
C SER A 1009 7.98 -17.78 20.08
N ALA A 1010 8.91 -17.15 19.36
CA ALA A 1010 10.25 -16.95 19.90
C ALA A 1010 10.14 -16.16 21.22
N ALA A 1011 10.96 -16.49 22.21
CA ALA A 1011 10.95 -15.81 23.50
C ALA A 1011 11.68 -14.46 23.39
N LEU A 1012 11.09 -13.39 23.90
CA LEU A 1012 11.83 -12.15 24.17
C LEU A 1012 12.43 -12.24 25.56
N ILE A 1013 13.75 -12.07 25.66
CA ILE A 1013 14.50 -12.08 26.92
C ILE A 1013 15.17 -10.71 27.10
N ILE A 1014 15.06 -10.13 28.29
CA ILE A 1014 15.89 -9.01 28.74
C ILE A 1014 16.51 -9.31 30.10
N SER A 1015 17.67 -8.72 30.36
CA SER A 1015 18.29 -8.60 31.68
C SER A 1015 18.17 -7.17 32.17
N PHE A 1016 17.99 -6.96 33.48
CA PHE A 1016 18.06 -5.62 34.07
C PHE A 1016 18.60 -5.69 35.50
N THR A 1017 19.24 -4.61 35.96
CA THR A 1017 19.77 -4.51 37.32
C THR A 1017 18.92 -3.54 38.13
N VAL A 1018 18.51 -3.93 39.33
CA VAL A 1018 17.74 -3.08 40.24
C VAL A 1018 18.64 -2.62 41.38
N LEU A 1019 18.68 -1.31 41.59
CA LEU A 1019 19.42 -0.65 42.66
C LEU A 1019 18.48 0.22 43.49
N ASP A 1020 18.92 0.58 44.69
CA ASP A 1020 18.23 1.55 45.55
C ASP A 1020 19.28 2.45 46.21
N ALA A 1021 19.81 3.39 45.42
CA ALA A 1021 20.98 4.19 45.78
C ALA A 1021 20.80 5.65 45.37
N THR A 1022 21.00 6.58 46.31
CA THR A 1022 21.01 8.03 46.05
C THR A 1022 22.32 8.42 45.35
N PRO A 1023 22.28 9.08 44.16
CA PRO A 1023 23.50 9.47 43.44
C PRO A 1023 24.40 10.41 44.26
N THR A 1024 25.71 10.16 44.24
CA THR A 1024 26.71 10.99 44.90
C THR A 1024 27.23 12.12 44.00
N PRO A 1025 27.63 13.30 44.54
CA PRO A 1025 27.97 14.47 43.71
C PRO A 1025 29.26 14.39 42.86
N GLY A 1026 29.90 13.22 42.72
CA GLY A 1026 31.20 13.05 42.05
C GLY A 1026 31.14 12.43 40.65
N ASP A 1027 30.09 11.67 40.34
CA ASP A 1027 30.13 10.71 39.23
C ASP A 1027 29.90 11.32 37.83
N VAL A 1028 29.61 12.62 37.75
CA VAL A 1028 29.22 13.34 36.52
C VAL A 1028 30.42 13.73 35.62
N ALA A 1029 31.65 13.40 36.01
CA ALA A 1029 32.86 13.95 35.41
C ALA A 1029 33.49 13.12 34.27
N ASN A 1030 33.12 11.84 34.08
CA ASN A 1030 33.78 10.98 33.08
C ASN A 1030 32.94 9.80 32.55
N THR A 1031 31.70 10.05 32.11
CA THR A 1031 30.94 9.12 31.27
C THR A 1031 30.22 9.86 30.14
N SER A 1032 30.07 9.20 28.98
CA SER A 1032 29.44 9.76 27.79
C SER A 1032 28.04 9.19 27.60
N ASP A 1033 27.04 9.73 28.31
CA ASP A 1033 25.62 9.43 28.02
C ASP A 1033 24.70 10.64 28.30
N SER A 1034 23.57 10.68 27.60
CA SER A 1034 22.69 11.86 27.45
C SER A 1034 21.45 11.83 28.34
N GLN A 1035 21.29 10.84 29.23
CA GLN A 1035 20.02 10.59 29.94
C GLN A 1035 19.84 11.36 31.26
N ILE A 1036 20.91 11.80 31.93
CA ILE A 1036 20.82 12.37 33.29
C ILE A 1036 20.17 13.77 33.32
N ALA A 1037 20.31 14.56 32.24
CA ALA A 1037 19.92 15.98 32.23
C ALA A 1037 18.40 16.24 32.20
N ILE A 1038 17.57 15.26 31.86
CA ILE A 1038 16.12 15.47 31.62
C ILE A 1038 15.27 15.19 32.88
N VAL A 1039 15.73 14.31 33.77
CA VAL A 1039 14.93 13.86 34.94
C VAL A 1039 14.88 14.90 36.07
N GLN A 1040 15.96 15.69 36.27
CA GLN A 1040 16.04 16.64 37.40
C GLN A 1040 15.06 17.82 37.33
N LEU A 1041 14.53 18.16 36.15
CA LEU A 1041 13.58 19.27 35.97
C LEU A 1041 12.10 18.88 36.17
N ALA A 1042 11.78 17.58 36.24
CA ALA A 1042 10.40 17.10 36.37
C ALA A 1042 9.95 16.89 37.84
N ASN A 1043 10.88 16.59 38.76
CA ASN A 1043 10.56 16.11 40.11
C ASN A 1043 10.47 17.21 41.20
N LEU A 1044 10.38 18.50 40.82
CA LEU A 1044 10.34 19.64 41.76
C LEU A 1044 8.93 20.23 42.03
N GLN A 1045 7.90 19.40 41.94
CA GLN A 1045 6.58 19.56 42.57
C GLN A 1045 5.89 18.17 42.58
N PRO A 1046 5.18 17.74 43.65
CA PRO A 1046 4.65 18.52 44.77
C PRO A 1046 4.96 17.96 46.18
N ARG A 1047 5.77 18.66 46.99
CA ARG A 1047 5.87 18.42 48.46
C ARG A 1047 6.18 19.71 49.21
N LEU A 1048 5.16 20.46 49.64
CA LEU A 1048 5.31 21.54 50.65
C LEU A 1048 3.95 22.04 51.22
N THR A 1049 3.16 21.15 51.82
CA THR A 1049 1.90 21.51 52.51
C THR A 1049 1.69 20.78 53.84
N GLN A 1050 2.67 20.84 54.74
CA GLN A 1050 2.43 20.80 56.19
C GLN A 1050 3.70 21.14 56.99
N ILE A 1051 3.61 22.19 57.80
CA ILE A 1051 4.11 22.39 59.18
C ILE A 1051 3.95 23.88 59.47
N GLU A 1052 2.92 24.23 60.25
CA GLU A 1052 2.86 25.50 60.97
C GLU A 1052 3.45 25.29 62.36
N ALA A 1053 4.26 26.24 62.84
CA ALA A 1053 4.21 26.84 64.19
C ALA A 1053 5.56 27.41 64.64
N GLY A 1054 5.57 28.69 65.08
CA GLY A 1054 6.49 29.15 66.12
C GLY A 1054 7.44 30.32 65.80
N VAL A 1055 7.05 31.54 66.23
CA VAL A 1055 7.85 32.50 67.05
C VAL A 1055 9.31 32.81 66.61
N ALA A 1056 9.75 34.07 66.37
CA ALA A 1056 9.08 35.38 66.34
C ALA A 1056 9.96 36.47 65.64
N LEU A 1057 9.36 37.64 65.36
CA LEU A 1057 9.95 38.85 64.75
C LEU A 1057 10.69 39.74 65.78
N PRO A 1058 11.68 40.57 65.38
CA PRO A 1058 11.45 41.94 64.87
C PRO A 1058 12.36 42.30 63.66
N ARG A 1059 12.26 43.40 62.88
CA ARG A 1059 11.38 44.59 62.62
C ARG A 1059 11.89 45.17 61.25
N GLN A 1060 11.23 46.00 60.42
CA GLN A 1060 10.20 47.06 60.59
C GLN A 1060 9.13 47.08 59.46
N ALA A 1061 8.11 47.93 59.67
CA ALA A 1061 6.93 48.31 58.88
C ALA A 1061 7.12 48.76 57.39
N ALA A 1062 6.07 48.89 56.54
CA ALA A 1062 4.69 48.35 56.55
C ALA A 1062 3.93 48.55 55.20
N PHE A 1063 2.82 47.82 55.09
CA PHE A 1063 1.70 47.88 54.12
C PHE A 1063 0.97 49.26 54.09
N VAL A 1064 0.01 49.58 53.19
CA VAL A 1064 -1.09 48.80 52.55
C VAL A 1064 -1.29 49.15 51.06
N MET A 1065 -2.02 48.31 50.30
CA MET A 1065 -2.32 48.44 48.87
C MET A 1065 -3.85 48.32 48.62
N GLU A 1066 -4.40 49.18 47.77
CA GLU A 1066 -5.81 49.18 47.30
C GLU A 1066 -5.87 48.75 45.81
N GLN A 1067 -6.68 47.75 45.42
CA GLN A 1067 -8.12 47.79 45.06
C GLN A 1067 -8.41 48.31 43.63
N SER A 1068 -9.36 47.65 42.93
CA SER A 1068 -9.92 48.00 41.61
C SER A 1068 -8.94 47.85 40.41
N PHE A 1069 -9.37 47.68 39.15
CA PHE A 1069 -10.57 48.21 38.47
C PHE A 1069 -11.41 47.23 37.64
N LEU A 1070 -12.67 47.62 37.44
CA LEU A 1070 -13.67 47.04 36.55
C LEU A 1070 -14.17 48.09 35.54
N CYS A 1071 -14.32 47.68 34.28
CA CYS A 1071 -15.38 48.02 33.31
C CYS A 1071 -15.77 49.49 32.93
N GLN A 1072 -16.22 49.65 31.68
CA GLN A 1072 -17.05 50.76 31.13
C GLN A 1072 -16.37 52.16 31.04
N THR A 1073 -16.84 53.13 30.20
CA THR A 1073 -18.02 53.23 29.30
C THR A 1073 -17.66 53.65 27.86
N ASP A 1074 -18.64 53.58 26.95
CA ASP A 1074 -18.69 54.32 25.67
C ASP A 1074 -18.75 55.87 25.81
N LEU A 1075 -18.77 56.54 24.64
CA LEU A 1075 -19.28 57.88 24.28
C LEU A 1075 -18.33 59.11 24.15
N ALA A 1076 -18.20 59.52 22.86
CA ALA A 1076 -18.57 60.84 22.32
C ALA A 1076 -17.52 61.97 22.08
N VAL A 1077 -17.15 62.11 20.79
CA VAL A 1077 -17.23 63.31 19.93
C VAL A 1077 -16.51 64.63 20.30
N GLY A 1078 -15.60 65.04 19.41
CA GLY A 1078 -15.45 66.44 18.94
C GLY A 1078 -14.11 67.12 19.26
N ALA A 1079 -13.56 68.01 18.41
CA ALA A 1079 -13.87 68.38 17.01
C ALA A 1079 -12.68 69.19 16.40
N LEU A 1080 -12.75 69.54 15.10
CA LEU A 1080 -11.73 70.25 14.29
C LEU A 1080 -10.50 69.37 13.96
N GLY A 1081 -9.93 69.30 12.75
CA GLY A 1081 -10.10 70.09 11.51
C GLY A 1081 -8.72 70.67 11.09
N GLU A 1082 -8.26 70.68 9.83
CA GLU A 1082 -8.78 70.20 8.53
C GLU A 1082 -7.61 70.14 7.50
N ILE A 1083 -7.83 69.70 6.23
CA ILE A 1083 -6.98 69.98 5.03
C ILE A 1083 -5.51 69.47 5.06
N VAL A 1084 -5.14 68.34 4.41
CA VAL A 1084 -4.93 68.06 2.96
C VAL A 1084 -3.54 68.45 2.39
N SER A 1085 -2.88 67.44 1.78
CA SER A 1085 -1.67 67.38 0.90
C SER A 1085 -0.98 68.71 0.45
N ASN A 1086 0.34 68.79 0.23
CA ASN A 1086 1.13 67.99 -0.73
C ASN A 1086 2.61 68.51 -0.81
N ALA A 1087 3.52 67.70 -1.36
CA ALA A 1087 4.88 68.05 -1.86
C ALA A 1087 5.93 68.64 -0.88
N GLY A 1088 7.21 68.34 -1.15
CA GLY A 1088 8.36 68.94 -0.46
C GLY A 1088 9.42 67.93 -0.01
N ALA A 1089 10.58 67.94 -0.66
CA ALA A 1089 11.82 67.30 -0.19
C ALA A 1089 12.85 68.43 0.14
N PRO A 1090 14.11 68.18 0.57
CA PRO A 1090 14.78 66.90 0.85
C PRO A 1090 15.59 66.93 2.19
N VAL A 1091 16.65 66.10 2.25
CA VAL A 1091 17.86 66.16 3.12
C VAL A 1091 17.84 65.34 4.42
N GLU A 1092 18.95 64.62 4.59
CA GLU A 1092 19.31 63.73 5.69
C GLU A 1092 19.76 64.51 6.94
N ALA A 1093 19.43 64.00 8.14
CA ALA A 1093 20.23 64.25 9.35
C ALA A 1093 20.05 63.10 10.36
N THR A 1094 21.11 62.32 10.51
CA THR A 1094 21.29 61.18 11.43
C THR A 1094 21.02 61.47 12.92
N GLY A 1095 20.48 60.47 13.64
CA GLY A 1095 20.60 60.35 15.11
C GLY A 1095 19.24 60.33 15.84
N ARG A 1096 18.88 59.30 16.60
CA ARG A 1096 19.57 58.05 16.98
C ARG A 1096 18.63 56.85 16.83
#